data_AF-A0A139TPX3-F1
#
_entry.id   AF-A0A139TPX3-F1
#
_cell.length_a   1.000
_cell.length_b   1.000
_cell.length_c   1.000
_cell.angle_alpha   90.00
_cell.angle_beta   90.00
_cell.angle_gamma   90.00
#
_symmetry.space_group_name_H-M   'P 1'
#
loop_
_entity.id
_entity.type
_entity.pdbx_description
1 polymer ?
#
loop_
_entity_poly.entity_id
_entity_poly.type
_entity_poly.pdbx_seq_one_letter_code
_entity_poly.pdbx_strand_id
1 'polypeptide(L)'
;MLLSIIRFTGIAAVVFSFFGMRVQAVPVNVPEKLPECPVKFIRGILADSQGAIWAVGERESIYRLDVKNGAYEKSWVNVNYSSSFPRKANFTCIAEDRQGRIWVGTDDCGVAVFNGQEWKMYDRSNALNGEHVYAIAVSPVSGEVAVATSGGVALYDPAGDSWQMLDRSTGMTEDQAASAGFDSRGNLWLAYGFGGVACASRKSGYSQWKAVQAPWFWDKNQFVRQPYQPLGDGLPSNACNVLVCMDKDRILTGTCSGLAFSNGISSWNFVRGRDYARKNNSLYGAAARKTAIPPQGDARLLSEDFVSALAGNGKDIFVGFRTQGVDVLDADTMKVTKRLRKGLEGTHISDLLVLGDGSVLAGTYGGGLVMVQGGALSYDLEKPEQEKQPGFPAEARMEESASVLKSLEDLGRRGDKGKSIVFKGEDWSTKGDWGGKYGMTRATLCATNAPMSNSEFMAKTVPFRTLTSIPGFPGATGAVSSYWIQGVMGLNRNKNDALRWWVENVKDDGNRNVLFDPTDSVRTEAEWDDHGEVYPHFVDGPDIWVAVEVPEGVHEIALYFYNPNGYLKNESRRDYLIEARRHPTTSFIQFQFNNIGDIEIGRKTKKGLALAKSMEQWHSFPVEARARVSRFAGSGVYERFMCRRGGLYLFHVRRNGSFNTILNGVFVSEKVPWETRQPEELPYYVPGEFAGIIPTPGKVNSSIPGEKHKALFKPLYELQYDRKYLTPEGCSLQNRYLLALWREASRQEEQDKYTVDGLQWEARISDEQVRKSFDETMKRSWHQSQIYYPCNRSREFMPNAPGTIPFSLQEVMLMARLRIDWRQYRDDAKTLPEKSVQEMKEYLKQELLKQQKLKREQ
;
A
#
# COMPACT_ATOMS: atom_id res chain seq x y z
N MET A 1 42.08 85.16 10.00
CA MET A 1 41.20 85.22 8.81
C MET A 1 40.09 84.21 9.04
N LEU A 2 38.87 84.72 9.27
CA LEU A 2 37.53 84.08 9.43
C LEU A 2 37.43 82.72 10.18
N LEU A 3 37.02 82.71 11.46
CA LEU A 3 35.63 82.63 12.00
C LEU A 3 35.12 81.17 12.00
N SER A 4 34.53 80.54 13.03
CA SER A 4 34.17 80.77 14.45
C SER A 4 33.35 79.52 14.84
N ILE A 5 33.34 78.95 16.05
CA ILE A 5 32.52 79.34 17.21
C ILE A 5 32.83 78.35 18.36
N ILE A 6 32.75 78.90 19.56
CA ILE A 6 32.99 78.34 20.89
C ILE A 6 31.72 77.69 21.51
N ARG A 7 31.95 76.76 22.45
CA ARG A 7 31.11 76.22 23.55
C ARG A 7 30.28 74.95 23.30
N PHE A 8 30.70 73.88 23.98
CA PHE A 8 29.78 73.08 24.79
C PHE A 8 30.41 72.75 26.14
N THR A 9 29.66 73.03 27.19
CA THR A 9 29.94 72.80 28.61
C THR A 9 29.60 71.37 29.00
N GLY A 10 30.40 70.77 29.89
CA GLY A 10 29.85 69.99 31.00
C GLY A 10 30.03 68.46 30.96
N ILE A 11 30.79 68.00 31.97
CA ILE A 11 30.62 66.76 32.75
C ILE A 11 31.12 65.47 32.08
N ALA A 12 32.30 65.05 32.54
CA ALA A 12 32.72 63.65 32.50
C ALA A 12 31.84 62.83 33.44
N ALA A 13 31.12 61.86 32.89
CA ALA A 13 30.62 60.69 33.61
C ALA A 13 31.19 59.46 32.92
N VAL A 14 31.97 58.70 33.70
CA VAL A 14 32.54 57.41 33.33
C VAL A 14 31.42 56.47 32.94
N VAL A 15 31.35 56.11 31.65
CA VAL A 15 30.54 54.98 31.18
C VAL A 15 31.49 53.83 30.90
N PHE A 16 31.34 52.77 31.69
CA PHE A 16 31.90 51.46 31.35
C PHE A 16 31.36 51.04 29.99
N SER A 17 32.23 50.99 28.98
CA SER A 17 31.91 50.36 27.69
C SER A 17 31.77 48.85 27.90
N PHE A 18 30.55 48.39 28.17
CA PHE A 18 30.16 47.04 27.79
C PHE A 18 30.18 46.99 26.26
N PHE A 19 31.14 46.25 25.69
CA PHE A 19 31.06 45.78 24.31
C PHE A 19 29.86 44.82 24.20
N GLY A 20 28.65 45.37 24.07
CA GLY A 20 27.54 44.64 23.50
C GLY A 20 27.73 44.64 22.00
N MET A 21 28.20 43.52 21.43
CA MET A 21 27.98 43.24 20.01
C MET A 21 26.46 43.30 19.80
N ARG A 22 25.98 44.36 19.14
CA ARG A 22 24.66 44.32 18.52
C ARG A 22 24.78 43.34 17.35
N VAL A 23 24.28 42.13 17.57
CA VAL A 23 24.03 41.14 16.52
C VAL A 23 23.10 41.81 15.51
N GLN A 24 23.63 42.09 14.32
CA GLN A 24 22.85 42.62 13.22
C GLN A 24 22.48 41.42 12.35
N ALA A 25 21.28 40.87 12.57
CA ALA A 25 20.73 39.84 11.70
C ALA A 25 20.70 40.41 10.27
N VAL A 26 21.51 39.84 9.37
CA VAL A 26 21.53 40.26 7.96
C VAL A 26 20.33 39.60 7.29
N PRO A 27 19.36 40.39 6.76
CA PRO A 27 18.24 39.83 6.02
C PRO A 27 18.74 39.23 4.71
N VAL A 28 18.74 37.90 4.64
CA VAL A 28 18.82 37.20 3.36
C VAL A 28 17.39 36.90 2.93
N ASN A 29 16.91 37.61 1.92
CA ASN A 29 15.66 37.26 1.24
C ASN A 29 15.91 36.00 0.40
N VAL A 30 15.04 35.00 0.51
CA VAL A 30 15.00 33.92 -0.48
C VAL A 30 14.65 34.57 -1.83
N PRO A 31 15.41 34.31 -2.91
CA PRO A 31 15.13 34.91 -4.20
C PRO A 31 13.73 34.53 -4.70
N GLU A 32 13.06 35.44 -5.43
CA GLU A 32 11.71 35.22 -6.01
C GLU A 32 11.63 33.99 -6.94
N LYS A 33 12.77 33.39 -7.31
CA LYS A 33 12.82 32.15 -8.08
C LYS A 33 13.98 31.27 -7.62
N LEU A 34 13.67 30.11 -7.05
CA LEU A 34 14.62 29.03 -6.79
C LEU A 34 15.03 28.34 -8.10
N PRO A 35 16.23 27.70 -8.17
CA PRO A 35 16.58 26.84 -9.29
C PRO A 35 15.58 25.68 -9.42
N GLU A 36 15.35 25.23 -10.66
CA GLU A 36 14.40 24.14 -10.94
C GLU A 36 14.77 22.89 -10.12
N CYS A 37 13.81 22.39 -9.35
CA CYS A 37 14.00 21.19 -8.52
C CYS A 37 14.08 19.95 -9.42
N PRO A 38 15.15 19.13 -9.33
CA PRO A 38 15.26 17.89 -10.10
C PRO A 38 14.19 16.86 -9.75
N VAL A 39 13.63 16.92 -8.54
CA VAL A 39 12.57 16.02 -8.07
C VAL A 39 11.25 16.46 -8.68
N LYS A 40 10.75 15.72 -9.67
CA LYS A 40 9.46 16.01 -10.31
C LYS A 40 8.26 15.51 -9.52
N PHE A 41 8.34 14.30 -8.96
CA PHE A 41 7.26 13.64 -8.23
C PHE A 41 7.46 13.80 -6.73
N ILE A 42 7.38 15.04 -6.24
CA ILE A 42 7.67 15.37 -4.85
C ILE A 42 6.66 14.69 -3.94
N ARG A 43 7.15 14.11 -2.85
CA ARG A 43 6.36 13.46 -1.80
C ARG A 43 6.59 14.08 -0.43
N GLY A 44 7.75 14.69 -0.21
CA GLY A 44 8.03 15.45 0.99
C GLY A 44 9.04 16.56 0.73
N ILE A 45 8.86 17.68 1.43
CA ILE A 45 9.78 18.81 1.44
C ILE A 45 10.05 19.26 2.87
N LEU A 46 11.28 19.70 3.12
CA LEU A 46 11.73 20.08 4.45
C LEU A 46 12.70 21.27 4.34
N ALA A 47 12.58 22.23 5.26
CA ALA A 47 13.66 23.15 5.55
C ALA A 47 14.35 22.65 6.82
N ASP A 48 15.64 22.33 6.72
CA ASP A 48 16.39 21.88 7.89
C ASP A 48 16.81 23.07 8.78
N SER A 49 17.30 22.76 9.97
CA SER A 49 17.71 23.72 10.98
C SER A 49 18.93 24.55 10.56
N GLN A 50 19.64 24.11 9.52
CA GLN A 50 20.76 24.81 8.88
C GLN A 50 20.30 25.70 7.70
N GLY A 51 19.02 25.70 7.35
CA GLY A 51 18.45 26.51 6.28
C GLY A 51 18.59 25.92 4.88
N ALA A 52 18.94 24.65 4.74
CA ALA A 52 18.88 23.96 3.45
C ALA A 52 17.47 23.41 3.20
N ILE A 53 17.05 23.45 1.93
CA ILE A 53 15.78 22.89 1.48
C ILE A 53 16.05 21.50 0.94
N TRP A 54 15.29 20.53 1.44
CA TRP A 54 15.30 19.16 0.99
C TRP A 54 14.03 18.86 0.22
N ALA A 55 14.16 18.11 -0.87
CA ALA A 55 13.04 17.57 -1.62
C ALA A 55 13.26 16.07 -1.82
N VAL A 56 12.24 15.27 -1.47
CA VAL A 56 12.22 13.83 -1.68
C VAL A 56 11.01 13.43 -2.51
N GLY A 57 11.15 12.36 -3.29
CA GLY A 57 10.09 11.89 -4.16
C GLY A 57 10.33 10.50 -4.74
N GLU A 58 9.42 10.13 -5.63
CA GLU A 58 9.47 8.84 -6.33
C GLU A 58 10.60 8.80 -7.37
N ARG A 59 11.01 7.59 -7.78
CA ARG A 59 12.16 7.34 -8.67
C ARG A 59 13.49 7.83 -8.09
N GLU A 60 13.82 7.38 -6.87
CA GLU A 60 15.14 7.58 -6.24
C GLU A 60 15.58 9.04 -6.10
N SER A 61 14.61 9.93 -5.85
CA SER A 61 14.83 11.37 -5.93
C SER A 61 14.99 11.96 -4.53
N ILE A 62 16.22 12.22 -4.09
CA ILE A 62 16.53 13.07 -2.93
C ILE A 62 17.55 14.14 -3.29
N TYR A 63 17.16 15.39 -3.08
CA TYR A 63 18.02 16.52 -3.39
C TYR A 63 17.98 17.55 -2.27
N ARG A 64 19.13 18.17 -2.04
CA ARG A 64 19.35 19.26 -1.09
C ARG A 64 19.75 20.53 -1.84
N LEU A 65 19.19 21.65 -1.43
CA LEU A 65 19.55 22.98 -1.90
C LEU A 65 19.98 23.85 -0.72
N ASP A 66 21.24 24.26 -0.70
CA ASP A 66 21.73 25.21 0.29
C ASP A 66 21.28 26.64 -0.07
N VAL A 67 20.59 27.31 0.86
CA VAL A 67 20.02 28.64 0.62
C VAL A 67 20.86 29.76 1.26
N LYS A 68 21.93 29.42 1.99
CA LYS A 68 22.81 30.38 2.67
C LYS A 68 23.70 31.17 1.68
N ASN A 69 23.95 32.46 1.97
CA ASN A 69 24.98 33.31 1.35
C ASN A 69 24.99 33.40 -0.20
N GLY A 70 23.84 33.31 -0.86
CA GLY A 70 23.78 33.31 -2.33
C GLY A 70 24.21 31.98 -2.98
N ALA A 71 24.40 30.92 -2.19
CA ALA A 71 24.78 29.60 -2.69
C ALA A 71 23.69 28.88 -3.49
N TYR A 72 22.48 29.45 -3.62
CA TYR A 72 21.44 28.94 -4.52
C TYR A 72 21.86 28.94 -6.00
N GLU A 73 22.89 29.72 -6.37
CA GLU A 73 23.53 29.66 -7.69
C GLU A 73 24.20 28.29 -7.93
N LYS A 74 24.47 27.52 -6.86
CA LYS A 74 24.91 26.13 -6.94
C LYS A 74 23.68 25.22 -7.02
N SER A 75 23.69 24.41 -8.07
CA SER A 75 22.69 23.39 -8.39
C SER A 75 22.36 22.49 -7.19
N TRP A 76 21.09 22.13 -7.06
CA TRP A 76 20.60 21.03 -6.22
C TRP A 76 21.59 19.85 -6.18
N VAL A 77 21.95 19.40 -4.98
CA VAL A 77 22.90 18.30 -4.77
C VAL A 77 22.12 17.02 -4.51
N ASN A 78 22.41 15.97 -5.29
CA ASN A 78 21.88 14.63 -5.02
C ASN A 78 22.63 14.01 -3.83
N VAL A 79 21.90 13.53 -2.82
CA VAL A 79 22.46 13.00 -1.56
C VAL A 79 22.44 11.46 -1.51
N ASN A 80 22.63 10.79 -2.65
CA ASN A 80 22.59 9.32 -2.79
C ASN A 80 23.96 8.62 -2.75
N TYR A 81 25.03 9.33 -2.38
CA TYR A 81 26.42 8.90 -2.58
C TYR A 81 26.94 7.84 -1.58
N SER A 82 26.14 7.40 -0.61
CA SER A 82 26.52 6.36 0.37
C SER A 82 26.15 4.94 -0.09
N SER A 83 26.94 3.94 0.29
CA SER A 83 26.65 2.52 0.01
C SER A 83 25.37 2.01 0.68
N SER A 84 24.99 2.60 1.81
CA SER A 84 23.80 2.23 2.59
C SER A 84 22.53 2.97 2.14
N PHE A 85 22.63 3.79 1.09
CA PHE A 85 21.50 4.50 0.53
C PHE A 85 20.50 3.52 -0.11
N PRO A 86 19.18 3.64 0.15
CA PRO A 86 18.17 2.73 -0.40
C PRO A 86 17.93 3.02 -1.90
N ARG A 87 18.80 2.46 -2.75
CA ARG A 87 18.66 2.54 -4.20
C ARG A 87 17.36 1.85 -4.65
N LYS A 88 16.74 2.38 -5.70
CA LYS A 88 15.48 1.91 -6.30
C LYS A 88 14.22 2.05 -5.46
N ALA A 89 14.30 2.66 -4.27
CA ALA A 89 13.14 2.95 -3.44
C ALA A 89 12.44 4.25 -3.88
N ASN A 90 11.13 4.34 -3.63
CA ASN A 90 10.44 5.63 -3.66
C ASN A 90 10.46 6.25 -2.26
N PHE A 91 10.74 7.55 -2.18
CA PHE A 91 10.69 8.26 -0.91
C PHE A 91 9.30 8.84 -0.66
N THR A 92 8.78 8.67 0.55
CA THR A 92 7.38 8.97 0.88
C THR A 92 7.19 10.22 1.73
N CYS A 93 8.17 10.55 2.58
CA CYS A 93 8.14 11.65 3.54
C CYS A 93 9.56 11.96 4.06
N ILE A 94 9.74 13.12 4.67
CA ILE A 94 11.02 13.58 5.22
C ILE A 94 10.79 14.40 6.50
N ALA A 95 11.70 14.28 7.48
CA ALA A 95 11.71 15.08 8.70
C ALA A 95 13.15 15.25 9.23
N GLU A 96 13.40 16.33 9.97
CA GLU A 96 14.63 16.52 10.73
C GLU A 96 14.34 16.32 12.22
N ASP A 97 15.17 15.52 12.89
CA ASP A 97 15.08 15.38 14.34
C ASP A 97 15.87 16.47 15.10
N ARG A 98 15.72 16.50 16.43
CA ARG A 98 16.38 17.51 17.27
C ARG A 98 17.89 17.42 17.33
N GLN A 99 18.48 16.32 16.85
CA GLN A 99 19.92 16.14 16.76
C GLN A 99 20.47 16.59 15.41
N GLY A 100 19.61 17.03 14.47
CA GLY A 100 20.00 17.42 13.12
C GLY A 100 20.09 16.26 12.14
N ARG A 101 19.57 15.06 12.49
CA ARG A 101 19.52 13.92 11.57
C ARG A 101 18.33 14.08 10.64
N ILE A 102 18.52 13.74 9.36
CA ILE A 102 17.45 13.73 8.37
C ILE A 102 16.88 12.32 8.26
N TRP A 103 15.59 12.18 8.49
CA TRP A 103 14.85 10.93 8.40
C TRP A 103 13.99 10.93 7.15
N VAL A 104 14.09 9.88 6.33
CA VAL A 104 13.38 9.77 5.05
C VAL A 104 12.66 8.43 4.99
N GLY A 105 11.34 8.47 4.86
CA GLY A 105 10.51 7.27 4.71
C GLY A 105 10.57 6.70 3.29
N THR A 106 10.39 5.39 3.17
CA THR A 106 10.31 4.68 1.90
C THR A 106 9.01 3.90 1.77
N ASP A 107 8.70 3.44 0.55
CA ASP A 107 7.50 2.65 0.26
C ASP A 107 7.60 1.17 0.65
N ASP A 108 8.79 0.57 0.67
CA ASP A 108 8.96 -0.86 0.98
C ASP A 108 10.22 -1.22 1.78
N CYS A 109 11.10 -0.25 2.08
CA CYS A 109 12.39 -0.47 2.74
C CYS A 109 12.49 0.11 4.17
N GLY A 110 11.38 0.60 4.76
CA GLY A 110 11.41 1.27 6.06
C GLY A 110 11.89 2.73 5.99
N VAL A 111 12.69 3.16 6.96
CA VAL A 111 13.18 4.55 7.09
C VAL A 111 14.70 4.63 6.99
N ALA A 112 15.18 5.58 6.20
CA ALA A 112 16.59 5.92 6.05
C ALA A 112 16.93 7.14 6.92
N VAL A 113 18.01 7.08 7.68
CA VAL A 113 18.47 8.18 8.54
C VAL A 113 19.85 8.64 8.07
N PHE A 114 20.01 9.95 7.86
CA PHE A 114 21.25 10.60 7.47
C PHE A 114 21.78 11.46 8.61
N ASN A 115 23.05 11.25 8.98
CA ASN A 115 23.71 11.98 10.06
C ASN A 115 24.58 13.16 9.59
N GLY A 116 24.48 13.53 8.31
CA GLY A 116 25.35 14.53 7.68
C GLY A 116 26.50 13.93 6.86
N GLN A 117 26.83 12.65 7.04
CA GLN A 117 27.90 11.97 6.30
C GLN A 117 27.42 10.70 5.60
N GLU A 118 26.69 9.84 6.30
CA GLU A 118 26.29 8.53 5.81
C GLU A 118 24.81 8.24 6.11
N TRP A 119 24.28 7.23 5.44
CA TRP A 119 22.92 6.75 5.60
C TRP A 119 22.89 5.46 6.42
N LYS A 120 21.88 5.27 7.25
CA LYS A 120 21.56 4.00 7.91
C LYS A 120 20.07 3.65 7.74
N MET A 121 19.80 2.39 7.43
CA MET A 121 18.44 1.88 7.23
C MET A 121 17.87 1.26 8.50
N TYR A 122 16.60 1.54 8.75
CA TYR A 122 15.79 0.93 9.79
C TYR A 122 14.52 0.35 9.16
N ASP A 123 14.33 -0.95 9.33
CA ASP A 123 13.26 -1.71 8.69
C ASP A 123 12.73 -2.78 9.65
N ARG A 124 11.95 -3.73 9.13
CA ARG A 124 11.40 -4.84 9.91
C ARG A 124 12.44 -5.79 10.46
N SER A 125 13.66 -5.80 9.94
CA SER A 125 14.72 -6.64 10.49
C SER A 125 15.22 -6.12 11.83
N ASN A 126 15.30 -4.80 12.01
CA ASN A 126 16.08 -4.20 13.10
C ASN A 126 15.32 -3.19 13.98
N ALA A 127 14.23 -2.56 13.52
CA ALA A 127 13.56 -1.53 14.31
C ALA A 127 12.05 -1.41 14.10
N LEU A 128 11.52 -1.62 12.90
CA LEU A 128 10.12 -1.34 12.58
C LEU A 128 9.24 -2.59 12.63
N ASN A 129 7.91 -2.39 12.64
CA ASN A 129 6.91 -3.46 12.46
C ASN A 129 6.27 -3.47 11.06
N GLY A 130 6.44 -2.39 10.29
CA GLY A 130 5.95 -2.24 8.92
C GLY A 130 7.05 -1.81 7.96
N GLU A 131 6.83 -2.11 6.68
CA GLU A 131 7.72 -1.87 5.54
C GLU A 131 7.53 -0.44 4.98
N HIS A 132 6.29 -0.12 4.61
CA HIS A 132 5.91 1.18 4.08
C HIS A 132 5.86 2.24 5.17
N VAL A 133 6.49 3.39 4.96
CA VAL A 133 6.44 4.55 5.86
C VAL A 133 5.50 5.60 5.26
N TYR A 134 4.44 5.97 5.98
CA TYR A 134 3.49 6.98 5.52
C TYR A 134 3.86 8.39 5.97
N ALA A 135 4.36 8.53 7.20
CA ALA A 135 4.65 9.81 7.81
C ALA A 135 5.72 9.70 8.89
N ILE A 136 6.44 10.80 9.10
CA ILE A 136 7.40 10.95 10.19
C ILE A 136 7.05 12.26 10.92
N ALA A 137 6.99 12.21 12.24
CA ALA A 137 6.75 13.39 13.07
C ALA A 137 7.77 13.46 14.19
N VAL A 138 8.21 14.68 14.54
CA VAL A 138 9.19 14.91 15.60
C VAL A 138 8.54 15.74 16.70
N SER A 139 8.65 15.26 17.93
CA SER A 139 8.06 15.92 19.09
C SER A 139 8.76 17.25 19.39
N PRO A 140 8.02 18.37 19.44
CA PRO A 140 8.55 19.67 19.82
C PRO A 140 8.81 19.80 21.33
N VAL A 141 8.57 18.75 22.13
CA VAL A 141 8.83 18.77 23.58
C VAL A 141 10.01 17.87 23.92
N SER A 142 9.98 16.62 23.49
CA SER A 142 10.94 15.58 23.87
C SER A 142 11.99 15.28 22.80
N GLY A 143 11.73 15.62 21.54
CA GLY A 143 12.54 15.14 20.42
C GLY A 143 12.27 13.69 20.02
N GLU A 144 11.28 13.03 20.62
CA GLU A 144 10.80 11.71 20.18
C GLU A 144 10.42 11.75 18.69
N VAL A 145 10.79 10.71 17.94
CA VAL A 145 10.52 10.59 16.50
C VAL A 145 9.48 9.47 16.30
N ALA A 146 8.29 9.82 15.81
CA ALA A 146 7.25 8.88 15.46
C ALA A 146 7.33 8.54 13.96
N VAL A 147 7.57 7.28 13.63
CA VAL A 147 7.59 6.74 12.27
C VAL A 147 6.32 5.92 12.04
N ALA A 148 5.35 6.47 11.31
CA ALA A 148 4.11 5.79 10.99
C ALA A 148 4.30 4.85 9.80
N THR A 149 3.98 3.56 9.99
CA THR A 149 4.24 2.49 9.03
C THR A 149 2.98 1.68 8.71
N SER A 150 3.06 0.80 7.71
CA SER A 150 2.05 -0.23 7.41
C SER A 150 1.77 -1.22 8.56
N GLY A 151 2.61 -1.24 9.60
CA GLY A 151 2.49 -2.11 10.78
C GLY A 151 2.28 -1.37 12.11
N GLY A 152 1.82 -0.10 12.07
CA GLY A 152 1.69 0.75 13.26
C GLY A 152 2.73 1.86 13.31
N VAL A 153 2.92 2.49 14.47
CA VAL A 153 3.90 3.57 14.69
C VAL A 153 5.07 3.05 15.51
N ALA A 154 6.29 3.20 14.98
CA ALA A 154 7.52 3.03 15.74
C ALA A 154 7.94 4.38 16.32
N LEU A 155 7.99 4.49 17.65
CA LEU A 155 8.37 5.70 18.36
C LEU A 155 9.79 5.55 18.91
N TYR A 156 10.72 6.37 18.39
CA TYR A 156 12.09 6.43 18.88
C TYR A 156 12.24 7.53 19.94
N ASP A 157 12.72 7.17 21.12
CA ASP A 157 13.11 8.11 22.17
C ASP A 157 14.62 8.36 22.13
N PRO A 158 15.08 9.57 21.75
CA PRO A 158 16.50 9.90 21.74
C PRO A 158 17.13 9.97 23.13
N ALA A 159 16.35 10.16 24.21
CA ALA A 159 16.91 10.27 25.56
C ALA A 159 17.33 8.91 26.12
N GLY A 160 16.52 7.88 25.86
CA GLY A 160 16.80 6.49 26.23
C GLY A 160 17.47 5.65 25.14
N ASP A 161 17.64 6.18 23.93
CA ASP A 161 18.09 5.45 22.72
C ASP A 161 17.30 4.14 22.52
N SER A 162 15.97 4.26 22.50
CA SER A 162 15.07 3.11 22.54
C SER A 162 13.85 3.29 21.64
N TRP A 163 13.26 2.17 21.24
CA TRP A 163 12.10 2.13 20.37
C TRP A 163 10.90 1.54 21.09
N GLN A 164 9.73 2.16 20.92
CA GLN A 164 8.44 1.67 21.38
C GLN A 164 7.53 1.44 20.17
N MET A 165 6.87 0.27 20.12
CA MET A 165 5.91 -0.06 19.07
C MET A 165 4.49 0.24 19.53
N LEU A 166 3.75 0.97 18.70
CA LEU A 166 2.33 1.27 18.88
C LEU A 166 1.55 0.70 17.69
N ASP A 167 0.53 -0.10 17.97
CA ASP A 167 -0.36 -0.70 16.96
C ASP A 167 -1.78 -0.89 17.55
N ARG A 168 -2.70 -1.53 16.80
CA ARG A 168 -4.06 -1.82 17.28
C ARG A 168 -4.10 -2.55 18.63
N SER A 169 -3.14 -3.43 18.90
CA SER A 169 -3.08 -4.15 20.17
C SER A 169 -2.61 -3.29 21.35
N THR A 170 -2.03 -2.11 21.07
CA THR A 170 -1.76 -1.05 22.05
C THR A 170 -2.89 -0.01 22.17
N GLY A 171 -4.03 -0.24 21.50
CA GLY A 171 -5.21 0.62 21.54
C GLY A 171 -5.34 1.61 20.39
N MET A 172 -4.46 1.57 19.38
CA MET A 172 -4.66 2.36 18.16
C MET A 172 -5.93 1.92 17.43
N THR A 173 -6.57 2.84 16.70
CA THR A 173 -7.79 2.51 15.93
C THR A 173 -7.48 1.64 14.71
N GLU A 174 -6.37 1.93 14.02
CA GLU A 174 -5.86 1.21 12.85
C GLU A 174 -4.33 1.21 12.89
N ASP A 175 -3.69 0.31 12.15
CA ASP A 175 -2.22 0.28 12.05
C ASP A 175 -1.70 1.34 11.06
N GLN A 176 -2.48 1.65 10.01
CA GLN A 176 -2.10 2.56 8.93
C GLN A 176 -2.46 4.02 9.24
N ALA A 177 -1.56 4.73 9.91
CA ALA A 177 -1.65 6.18 10.09
C ALA A 177 -1.11 6.90 8.84
N ALA A 178 -2.00 7.49 8.05
CA ALA A 178 -1.66 8.23 6.83
C ALA A 178 -0.88 9.53 7.12
N SER A 179 -1.05 10.09 8.32
CA SER A 179 -0.30 11.27 8.78
C SER A 179 -0.21 11.27 10.30
N ALA A 180 0.87 11.87 10.82
CA ALA A 180 1.16 11.97 12.24
C ALA A 180 1.67 13.37 12.59
N GLY A 181 1.43 13.81 13.82
CA GLY A 181 1.92 15.09 14.32
C GLY A 181 1.94 15.13 15.85
N PHE A 182 2.77 16.00 16.42
CA PHE A 182 2.77 16.25 17.86
C PHE A 182 2.19 17.62 18.16
N ASP A 183 1.35 17.72 19.20
CA ASP A 183 0.92 19.03 19.70
C ASP A 183 1.99 19.69 20.60
N SER A 184 1.74 20.94 21.01
CA SER A 184 2.66 21.72 21.83
C SER A 184 2.94 21.11 23.22
N ARG A 185 2.10 20.15 23.65
CA ARG A 185 2.23 19.40 24.91
C ARG A 185 2.95 18.07 24.73
N GLY A 186 3.34 17.72 23.50
CA GLY A 186 3.95 16.46 23.14
C GLY A 186 2.97 15.29 23.04
N ASN A 187 1.66 15.54 22.95
CA ASN A 187 0.72 14.46 22.64
C ASN A 187 0.84 14.07 21.17
N LEU A 188 0.77 12.77 20.89
CA LEU A 188 0.84 12.23 19.54
C LEU A 188 -0.57 12.19 18.94
N TRP A 189 -0.70 12.76 17.74
CA TRP A 189 -1.91 12.79 16.93
C TRP A 189 -1.70 11.96 15.67
N LEU A 190 -2.66 11.11 15.36
CA LEU A 190 -2.68 10.27 14.17
C LEU A 190 -3.94 10.53 13.35
N ALA A 191 -3.78 10.65 12.05
CA ALA A 191 -4.85 10.65 11.07
C ALA A 191 -4.75 9.36 10.25
N TYR A 192 -5.79 8.54 10.30
CA TYR A 192 -5.79 7.19 9.74
C TYR A 192 -6.34 7.12 8.32
N GLY A 193 -6.01 6.03 7.62
CA GLY A 193 -6.60 5.69 6.32
C GLY A 193 -8.12 5.56 6.36
N PHE A 194 -8.71 4.97 7.41
CA PHE A 194 -10.16 4.89 7.66
C PHE A 194 -10.59 4.99 9.14
N GLY A 195 -9.63 5.18 10.04
CA GLY A 195 -9.88 5.27 11.47
C GLY A 195 -10.31 6.65 11.95
N GLY A 196 -10.36 7.67 11.08
CA GLY A 196 -10.54 9.06 11.48
C GLY A 196 -9.28 9.61 12.15
N VAL A 197 -9.45 10.36 13.24
CA VAL A 197 -8.32 10.96 14.00
C VAL A 197 -8.26 10.38 15.40
N ALA A 198 -7.07 10.10 15.90
CA ALA A 198 -6.86 9.77 17.31
C ALA A 198 -5.71 10.54 17.95
N CYS A 199 -5.76 10.65 19.27
CA CYS A 199 -4.74 11.28 20.08
C CYS A 199 -4.36 10.39 21.27
N ALA A 200 -3.07 10.28 21.56
CA ALA A 200 -2.53 9.65 22.75
C ALA A 200 -1.60 10.60 23.51
N SER A 201 -1.72 10.61 24.84
CA SER A 201 -0.93 11.51 25.67
C SER A 201 0.42 10.92 26.03
N ARG A 202 1.47 11.74 25.92
CA ARG A 202 2.81 11.42 26.42
C ARG A 202 2.82 11.06 27.90
N LYS A 203 1.97 11.70 28.72
CA LYS A 203 1.87 11.40 30.17
C LYS A 203 1.46 9.95 30.46
N SER A 204 0.76 9.32 29.52
CA SER A 204 0.37 7.90 29.62
C SER A 204 1.37 6.94 28.98
N GLY A 205 2.51 7.43 28.48
CA GLY A 205 3.41 6.63 27.64
C GLY A 205 2.76 6.16 26.34
N TYR A 206 1.83 6.96 25.80
CA TYR A 206 1.06 6.67 24.59
C TYR A 206 0.19 5.38 24.66
N SER A 207 -0.17 4.94 25.86
CA SER A 207 -0.97 3.72 26.08
C SER A 207 -2.48 3.92 26.06
N GLN A 208 -2.95 5.17 26.02
CA GLN A 208 -4.37 5.52 26.08
C GLN A 208 -4.76 6.40 24.89
N TRP A 209 -5.56 5.84 23.99
CA TRP A 209 -6.01 6.49 22.76
C TRP A 209 -7.43 7.03 22.87
N LYS A 210 -7.63 8.25 22.39
CA LYS A 210 -8.95 8.85 22.18
C LYS A 210 -9.14 9.08 20.69
N ALA A 211 -10.15 8.46 20.10
CA ALA A 211 -10.43 8.53 18.68
C ALA A 211 -11.74 9.28 18.37
N VAL A 212 -11.79 9.91 17.21
CA VAL A 212 -12.96 10.57 16.63
C VAL A 212 -13.16 10.05 15.21
N GLN A 213 -14.40 9.67 14.92
CA GLN A 213 -14.81 9.16 13.61
C GLN A 213 -16.03 9.93 13.10
N ALA A 214 -16.09 10.12 11.79
CA ALA A 214 -17.21 10.66 11.04
C ALA A 214 -18.45 9.75 11.19
N PRO A 215 -19.60 10.26 11.65
CA PRO A 215 -20.82 9.46 11.82
C PRO A 215 -21.59 9.26 10.50
N TRP A 216 -21.45 10.16 9.52
CA TRP A 216 -22.09 10.08 8.19
C TRP A 216 -21.36 9.19 7.20
N PHE A 217 -20.30 8.52 7.62
CA PHE A 217 -19.65 7.56 6.75
C PHE A 217 -20.60 6.37 6.43
N TRP A 218 -21.71 6.20 7.20
CA TRP A 218 -22.77 5.22 6.97
C TRP A 218 -24.16 5.81 7.26
N ASP A 219 -25.05 5.89 6.27
CA ASP A 219 -26.49 5.88 6.57
C ASP A 219 -26.94 4.43 6.91
N LYS A 220 -28.19 4.28 7.37
CA LYS A 220 -28.77 2.96 7.71
C LYS A 220 -28.62 1.94 6.58
N ASN A 221 -28.53 2.42 5.34
CA ASN A 221 -28.45 1.61 4.13
C ASN A 221 -27.02 1.54 3.54
N GLN A 222 -26.01 2.13 4.19
CA GLN A 222 -24.59 2.15 3.78
C GLN A 222 -24.31 2.82 2.41
N PHE A 223 -25.18 3.72 1.97
CA PHE A 223 -25.10 4.47 0.71
C PHE A 223 -24.46 5.86 0.87
N VAL A 224 -24.72 6.56 1.97
CA VAL A 224 -24.15 7.90 2.21
C VAL A 224 -22.87 7.77 3.03
N ARG A 225 -21.77 8.33 2.51
CA ARG A 225 -20.44 8.26 3.14
C ARG A 225 -19.80 9.62 3.39
N GLN A 226 -20.54 10.69 3.12
CA GLN A 226 -20.08 12.07 3.20
C GLN A 226 -21.26 12.94 3.67
N PRO A 227 -21.03 14.04 4.39
CA PRO A 227 -22.12 14.88 4.87
C PRO A 227 -22.75 15.65 3.69
N TYR A 228 -24.08 15.72 3.64
CA TYR A 228 -24.75 16.50 2.61
C TYR A 228 -24.61 18.01 2.83
N GLN A 229 -24.29 18.43 4.05
CA GLN A 229 -24.01 19.81 4.38
C GLN A 229 -22.57 20.18 4.01
N PRO A 230 -22.34 21.42 3.57
CA PRO A 230 -21.00 21.89 3.29
C PRO A 230 -20.19 22.24 4.55
N LEU A 231 -20.86 22.42 5.69
CA LEU A 231 -20.31 22.81 6.98
C LEU A 231 -21.04 22.04 8.08
N GLY A 232 -20.36 21.68 9.16
CA GLY A 232 -20.99 21.02 10.31
C GLY A 232 -19.99 20.62 11.39
N ASP A 233 -20.52 20.00 12.45
CA ASP A 233 -19.71 19.44 13.54
C ASP A 233 -19.05 18.12 13.08
N GLY A 234 -18.01 17.64 13.77
CA GLY A 234 -17.37 16.34 13.50
C GLY A 234 -16.37 16.34 12.34
N LEU A 235 -16.00 15.13 11.88
CA LEU A 235 -15.11 14.91 10.74
C LEU A 235 -15.92 14.69 9.45
N PRO A 236 -15.59 15.31 8.30
CA PRO A 236 -16.38 15.12 7.08
C PRO A 236 -16.17 13.75 6.42
N SER A 237 -15.09 13.03 6.78
CA SER A 237 -14.81 11.66 6.37
C SER A 237 -13.88 10.99 7.37
N ASN A 238 -13.93 9.67 7.44
CA ASN A 238 -12.96 8.86 8.18
C ASN A 238 -11.66 8.60 7.39
N ALA A 239 -11.67 8.90 6.09
CA ALA A 239 -10.51 8.75 5.22
C ALA A 239 -9.66 10.02 5.23
N CYS A 240 -8.71 10.08 6.16
CA CYS A 240 -7.81 11.21 6.33
C CYS A 240 -6.57 11.09 5.44
N ASN A 241 -6.05 12.24 5.02
CA ASN A 241 -4.88 12.35 4.12
C ASN A 241 -3.68 12.98 4.80
N VAL A 242 -3.93 14.03 5.61
CA VAL A 242 -2.91 14.88 6.19
C VAL A 242 -3.41 15.42 7.53
N LEU A 243 -2.50 15.61 8.48
CA LEU A 243 -2.76 16.21 9.78
C LEU A 243 -1.66 17.22 10.12
N VAL A 244 -2.05 18.38 10.64
CA VAL A 244 -1.14 19.42 11.11
C VAL A 244 -1.58 19.89 12.49
N CYS A 245 -0.63 19.92 13.42
CA CYS A 245 -0.77 20.56 14.71
C CYS A 245 -0.21 21.98 14.60
N MET A 246 -1.06 23.00 14.71
CA MET A 246 -0.68 24.40 14.72
C MET A 246 -0.49 24.91 16.15
N ASP A 247 0.04 26.13 16.26
CA ASP A 247 0.10 26.88 17.51
C ASP A 247 -1.29 27.02 18.18
N LYS A 248 -1.28 27.21 19.50
CA LYS A 248 -2.50 27.27 20.35
C LYS A 248 -3.32 25.97 20.37
N ASP A 249 -2.66 24.83 20.16
CA ASP A 249 -3.26 23.49 20.19
C ASP A 249 -4.38 23.26 19.15
N ARG A 250 -4.36 24.01 18.05
CA ARG A 250 -5.28 23.79 16.94
C ARG A 250 -4.81 22.62 16.09
N ILE A 251 -5.70 21.67 15.87
CA ILE A 251 -5.45 20.49 15.05
C ILE A 251 -6.29 20.61 13.78
N LEU A 252 -5.66 20.40 12.63
CA LEU A 252 -6.27 20.36 11.32
C LEU A 252 -6.10 18.97 10.73
N THR A 253 -7.11 18.42 10.06
CA THR A 253 -6.94 17.24 9.21
C THR A 253 -7.64 17.42 7.86
N GLY A 254 -6.88 17.19 6.80
CA GLY A 254 -7.40 17.09 5.45
C GLY A 254 -7.93 15.69 5.19
N THR A 255 -9.12 15.59 4.60
CA THR A 255 -9.77 14.30 4.30
C THR A 255 -10.16 14.24 2.82
N CYS A 256 -10.73 13.12 2.40
CA CYS A 256 -11.29 12.96 1.05
C CYS A 256 -12.58 13.78 0.80
N SER A 257 -13.18 14.33 1.87
CA SER A 257 -14.47 15.04 1.83
C SER A 257 -14.41 16.42 2.48
N GLY A 258 -13.23 17.01 2.62
CA GLY A 258 -13.03 18.36 3.16
C GLY A 258 -11.96 18.44 4.26
N LEU A 259 -11.87 19.62 4.86
CA LEU A 259 -10.99 19.94 6.00
C LEU A 259 -11.79 19.85 7.30
N ALA A 260 -11.24 19.16 8.31
CA ALA A 260 -11.73 19.20 9.68
C ALA A 260 -10.74 19.94 10.58
N PHE A 261 -11.24 20.59 11.63
CA PHE A 261 -10.44 21.36 12.56
C PHE A 261 -11.01 21.34 13.97
N SER A 262 -10.13 21.46 14.97
CA SER A 262 -10.49 21.45 16.39
C SER A 262 -9.41 22.09 17.28
N ASN A 263 -9.77 22.48 18.51
CA ASN A 263 -8.83 22.89 19.56
C ASN A 263 -8.69 21.78 20.63
N GLY A 264 -8.49 20.53 20.20
CA GLY A 264 -8.46 19.34 21.06
C GLY A 264 -9.23 18.15 20.48
N ILE A 265 -9.32 17.04 21.20
CA ILE A 265 -9.89 15.82 20.61
C ILE A 265 -11.42 15.82 20.61
N SER A 266 -12.08 16.59 21.47
CA SER A 266 -13.51 16.41 21.78
C SER A 266 -14.49 17.16 20.87
N SER A 267 -14.08 18.21 20.14
CA SER A 267 -15.01 19.12 19.46
C SER A 267 -14.51 19.54 18.09
N TRP A 268 -14.89 18.77 17.07
CA TRP A 268 -14.48 19.02 15.69
C TRP A 268 -15.53 19.79 14.91
N ASN A 269 -15.08 20.56 13.93
CA ASN A 269 -15.89 21.16 12.90
C ASN A 269 -15.29 20.83 11.54
N PHE A 270 -16.09 20.87 10.49
CA PHE A 270 -15.62 20.64 9.13
C PHE A 270 -16.13 21.68 8.14
N VAL A 271 -15.34 21.84 7.09
CA VAL A 271 -15.66 22.61 5.88
C VAL A 271 -15.36 21.78 4.65
N ARG A 272 -16.31 21.78 3.71
CA ARG A 272 -16.23 21.05 2.44
C ARG A 272 -15.83 21.93 1.27
N GLY A 273 -15.40 21.27 0.21
CA GLY A 273 -15.15 21.84 -1.09
C GLY A 273 -16.44 22.17 -1.84
N ARG A 274 -16.34 23.06 -2.82
CA ARG A 274 -17.44 23.44 -3.71
C ARG A 274 -17.98 22.28 -4.55
N ASP A 275 -17.19 21.23 -4.71
CA ASP A 275 -17.54 19.99 -5.40
C ASP A 275 -18.45 19.06 -4.58
N TYR A 276 -18.70 19.34 -3.30
CA TYR A 276 -19.51 18.48 -2.42
C TYR A 276 -20.92 18.18 -2.98
N ALA A 277 -21.60 19.20 -3.51
CA ALA A 277 -22.95 19.04 -4.03
C ALA A 277 -22.97 18.12 -5.25
N ARG A 278 -21.91 18.14 -6.08
CA ARG A 278 -21.77 17.23 -7.22
C ARG A 278 -21.48 15.81 -6.77
N LYS A 279 -20.64 15.62 -5.75
CA LYS A 279 -20.34 14.30 -5.16
C LYS A 279 -21.54 13.68 -4.46
N ASN A 280 -22.45 14.51 -3.94
CA ASN A 280 -23.69 14.04 -3.31
C ASN A 280 -24.85 13.87 -4.31
N ASN A 281 -24.81 14.54 -5.46
CA ASN A 281 -25.81 14.36 -6.51
C ASN A 281 -25.59 13.01 -7.22
N SER A 282 -26.67 12.24 -7.39
CA SER A 282 -26.67 10.94 -8.08
C SER A 282 -25.98 9.78 -7.36
N LEU A 283 -25.72 9.87 -6.04
CA LEU A 283 -25.38 8.70 -5.21
C LEU A 283 -26.45 7.60 -5.40
N TYR A 284 -26.10 6.54 -6.12
CA TYR A 284 -26.90 5.32 -6.35
C TYR A 284 -28.33 5.53 -6.87
N GLY A 285 -28.57 6.60 -7.64
CA GLY A 285 -29.90 6.88 -8.17
C GLY A 285 -30.97 7.17 -7.10
N ALA A 286 -30.57 7.34 -5.83
CA ALA A 286 -31.45 7.86 -4.80
C ALA A 286 -31.91 9.25 -5.25
N ALA A 287 -33.21 9.55 -5.09
CA ALA A 287 -33.72 10.91 -5.24
C ALA A 287 -32.93 11.79 -4.26
N ALA A 288 -31.84 12.39 -4.74
CA ALA A 288 -30.94 13.15 -3.91
C ALA A 288 -31.80 14.18 -3.18
N ARG A 289 -31.66 14.25 -1.84
CA ARG A 289 -32.08 15.47 -1.15
C ARG A 289 -31.39 16.58 -1.91
N LYS A 290 -32.15 17.45 -2.60
CA LYS A 290 -31.59 18.51 -3.44
C LYS A 290 -30.61 19.31 -2.59
N THR A 291 -29.32 19.03 -2.73
CA THR A 291 -28.28 19.77 -2.05
C THR A 291 -28.15 21.09 -2.76
N ALA A 292 -28.44 22.18 -2.04
CA ALA A 292 -28.31 23.52 -2.58
C ALA A 292 -26.87 23.72 -3.05
N ILE A 293 -26.69 24.03 -4.33
CA ILE A 293 -25.38 24.39 -4.88
C ILE A 293 -25.08 25.81 -4.39
N PRO A 294 -24.03 26.02 -3.59
CA PRO A 294 -23.68 27.35 -3.13
C PRO A 294 -23.08 28.18 -4.27
N PRO A 295 -23.13 29.53 -4.17
CA PRO A 295 -22.58 30.42 -5.19
C PRO A 295 -21.08 30.16 -5.44
N GLN A 296 -20.61 30.34 -6.68
CA GLN A 296 -19.19 30.23 -7.05
C GLN A 296 -18.22 31.16 -6.29
N GLY A 297 -18.74 32.09 -5.48
CA GLY A 297 -17.97 33.04 -4.67
C GLY A 297 -17.97 32.76 -3.16
N ASP A 298 -18.62 31.71 -2.65
CA ASP A 298 -18.70 31.50 -1.20
C ASP A 298 -17.30 31.31 -0.60
N ALA A 299 -16.89 32.26 0.24
CA ALA A 299 -15.60 32.26 0.93
C ALA A 299 -15.58 31.27 2.09
N ARG A 300 -16.74 30.73 2.52
CA ARG A 300 -16.80 29.71 3.56
C ARG A 300 -16.43 28.33 3.05
N LEU A 301 -16.28 28.12 1.74
CA LEU A 301 -16.04 26.80 1.14
C LEU A 301 -14.67 26.71 0.49
N LEU A 302 -14.07 25.53 0.64
CA LEU A 302 -12.84 25.16 -0.04
C LEU A 302 -13.08 25.04 -1.55
N SER A 303 -12.01 25.07 -2.33
CA SER A 303 -12.10 24.89 -3.77
C SER A 303 -12.34 23.45 -4.18
N GLU A 304 -11.86 22.49 -3.39
CA GLU A 304 -12.00 21.05 -3.61
C GLU A 304 -12.15 20.33 -2.27
N ASP A 305 -12.92 19.25 -2.25
CA ASP A 305 -13.10 18.40 -1.06
C ASP A 305 -11.84 17.59 -0.73
N PHE A 306 -11.12 17.12 -1.75
CA PHE A 306 -9.95 16.28 -1.52
C PHE A 306 -8.76 17.14 -1.09
N VAL A 307 -8.57 17.27 0.23
CA VAL A 307 -7.45 18.00 0.82
C VAL A 307 -6.24 17.08 0.88
N SER A 308 -5.17 17.42 0.17
CA SER A 308 -3.97 16.60 0.03
C SER A 308 -2.77 17.09 0.83
N ALA A 309 -2.69 18.39 1.13
CA ALA A 309 -1.60 18.99 1.89
C ALA A 309 -2.12 20.14 2.78
N LEU A 310 -1.43 20.39 3.89
CA LEU A 310 -1.77 21.46 4.84
C LEU A 310 -0.49 22.11 5.37
N ALA A 311 -0.51 23.42 5.57
CA ALA A 311 0.52 24.13 6.33
C ALA A 311 -0.06 25.36 7.04
N GLY A 312 0.48 25.69 8.20
CA GLY A 312 0.11 26.89 8.96
C GLY A 312 1.24 27.92 8.94
N ASN A 313 0.90 29.19 8.72
CA ASN A 313 1.84 30.31 8.78
C ASN A 313 1.18 31.48 9.53
N GLY A 314 1.35 31.53 10.86
CA GLY A 314 0.69 32.52 11.71
C GLY A 314 -0.84 32.41 11.62
N LYS A 315 -1.49 33.44 11.05
CA LYS A 315 -2.96 33.45 10.86
C LYS A 315 -3.42 32.77 9.56
N ASP A 316 -2.51 32.50 8.64
CA ASP A 316 -2.84 31.89 7.36
C ASP A 316 -2.74 30.36 7.45
N ILE A 317 -3.75 29.67 6.92
CA ILE A 317 -3.77 28.22 6.74
C ILE A 317 -3.78 27.94 5.23
N PHE A 318 -2.73 27.26 4.75
CA PHE A 318 -2.61 26.84 3.37
C PHE A 318 -3.18 25.43 3.21
N VAL A 319 -4.07 25.26 2.23
CA VAL A 319 -4.79 24.02 1.95
C VAL A 319 -4.54 23.62 0.50
N GLY A 320 -3.77 22.55 0.29
CA GLY A 320 -3.46 22.01 -1.03
C GLY A 320 -4.47 20.95 -1.48
N PHE A 321 -4.69 20.87 -2.79
CA PHE A 321 -5.65 19.96 -3.41
C PHE A 321 -5.04 19.14 -4.57
N ARG A 322 -5.80 18.18 -5.12
CA ARG A 322 -5.36 17.39 -6.29
C ARG A 322 -5.44 18.15 -7.60
N THR A 323 -6.38 19.09 -7.73
CA THR A 323 -6.65 19.77 -9.00
C THR A 323 -6.83 21.28 -8.88
N GLN A 324 -7.20 21.77 -7.69
CA GLN A 324 -7.53 23.18 -7.45
C GLN A 324 -6.39 23.98 -6.82
N GLY A 325 -5.12 23.58 -6.98
CA GLY A 325 -3.97 24.33 -6.44
C GLY A 325 -4.04 24.48 -4.91
N VAL A 326 -3.87 25.71 -4.40
CA VAL A 326 -3.84 26.00 -2.96
C VAL A 326 -4.87 27.07 -2.57
N ASP A 327 -5.67 26.83 -1.53
CA ASP A 327 -6.47 27.86 -0.86
C ASP A 327 -5.74 28.38 0.38
N VAL A 328 -5.92 29.66 0.69
CA VAL A 328 -5.46 30.27 1.95
C VAL A 328 -6.68 30.63 2.77
N LEU A 329 -6.75 30.15 4.00
CA LEU A 329 -7.81 30.42 4.96
C LEU A 329 -7.27 31.28 6.10
N ASP A 330 -8.11 32.17 6.61
CA ASP A 330 -7.85 32.84 7.89
C ASP A 330 -8.17 31.88 9.05
N ALA A 331 -7.21 31.68 9.96
CA ALA A 331 -7.32 30.72 11.05
C ALA A 331 -8.41 31.08 12.07
N ASP A 332 -8.73 32.36 12.24
CA ASP A 332 -9.73 32.78 13.22
C ASP A 332 -11.17 32.53 12.69
N THR A 333 -11.40 32.79 11.41
CA THR A 333 -12.72 32.71 10.76
C THR A 333 -12.96 31.44 9.95
N MET A 334 -11.90 30.70 9.62
CA MET A 334 -11.88 29.54 8.72
C MET A 334 -12.46 29.83 7.32
N LYS A 335 -12.41 31.10 6.88
CA LYS A 335 -12.85 31.52 5.54
C LYS A 335 -11.67 31.64 4.59
N VAL A 336 -11.89 31.24 3.34
CA VAL A 336 -10.93 31.40 2.25
C VAL A 336 -10.72 32.88 1.95
N THR A 337 -9.49 33.35 2.13
CA THR A 337 -9.04 34.72 1.85
C THR A 337 -8.40 34.83 0.47
N LYS A 338 -7.68 33.80 0.02
CA LYS A 338 -6.99 33.75 -1.28
C LYS A 338 -7.11 32.37 -1.93
N ARG A 339 -7.03 32.36 -3.26
CA ARG A 339 -6.99 31.14 -4.09
C ARG A 339 -5.77 31.23 -5.01
N LEU A 340 -4.73 30.48 -4.70
CA LEU A 340 -3.46 30.48 -5.42
C LEU A 340 -3.50 29.40 -6.50
N ARG A 341 -3.41 29.83 -7.77
CA ARG A 341 -3.59 28.95 -8.94
C ARG A 341 -2.41 28.94 -9.90
N LYS A 342 -1.79 30.10 -10.13
CA LYS A 342 -0.74 30.29 -11.13
C LYS A 342 0.35 29.21 -11.04
N GLY A 343 0.41 28.33 -12.03
CA GLY A 343 1.40 27.24 -12.11
C GLY A 343 1.02 25.96 -11.37
N LEU A 344 -0.19 25.89 -10.80
CA LEU A 344 -0.73 24.79 -10.01
C LEU A 344 -2.04 24.23 -10.61
N GLU A 345 -2.53 24.78 -11.72
CA GLU A 345 -3.79 24.38 -12.33
C GLU A 345 -3.77 22.90 -12.79
N GLY A 346 -4.65 22.08 -12.21
CA GLY A 346 -4.69 20.65 -12.54
C GLY A 346 -3.50 19.86 -11.98
N THR A 347 -2.71 20.44 -11.10
CA THR A 347 -1.54 19.80 -10.49
C THR A 347 -1.86 19.34 -9.07
N HIS A 348 -1.43 18.12 -8.72
CA HIS A 348 -1.62 17.57 -7.38
C HIS A 348 -0.58 18.14 -6.43
N ILE A 349 -1.02 18.89 -5.43
CA ILE A 349 -0.19 19.39 -4.34
C ILE A 349 0.05 18.26 -3.36
N SER A 350 1.27 17.75 -3.29
CA SER A 350 1.62 16.61 -2.45
C SER A 350 2.09 17.02 -1.06
N ASP A 351 2.68 18.22 -0.92
CA ASP A 351 3.20 18.73 0.34
C ASP A 351 3.31 20.27 0.33
N LEU A 352 3.34 20.89 1.51
CA LEU A 352 3.45 22.34 1.70
C LEU A 352 4.47 22.66 2.80
N LEU A 353 5.44 23.52 2.50
CA LEU A 353 6.51 23.92 3.42
C LEU A 353 6.45 25.43 3.65
N VAL A 354 6.48 25.82 4.93
CA VAL A 354 6.64 27.22 5.35
C VAL A 354 8.10 27.41 5.76
N LEU A 355 8.75 28.40 5.15
CA LEU A 355 10.13 28.79 5.46
C LEU A 355 10.16 29.85 6.58
N GLY A 356 11.32 30.03 7.20
CA GLY A 356 11.49 30.96 8.33
C GLY A 356 11.28 32.43 7.97
N ASP A 357 11.38 32.80 6.70
CA ASP A 357 11.07 34.14 6.18
C ASP A 357 9.57 34.37 5.93
N GLY A 358 8.74 33.35 6.13
CA GLY A 358 7.31 33.33 5.83
C GLY A 358 6.96 32.95 4.40
N SER A 359 7.96 32.62 3.56
CA SER A 359 7.73 32.06 2.22
C SER A 359 7.06 30.69 2.34
N VAL A 360 6.22 30.36 1.35
CA VAL A 360 5.54 29.07 1.30
C VAL A 360 5.82 28.40 -0.04
N LEU A 361 6.29 27.17 0.02
CA LEU A 361 6.58 26.31 -1.13
C LEU A 361 5.57 25.17 -1.19
N ALA A 362 5.16 24.82 -2.41
CA ALA A 362 4.34 23.66 -2.71
C ALA A 362 5.19 22.61 -3.43
N GLY A 363 5.26 21.43 -2.82
CA GLY A 363 5.68 20.22 -3.51
C GLY A 363 4.55 19.73 -4.40
N THR A 364 4.85 19.41 -5.65
CA THR A 364 3.85 18.92 -6.59
C THR A 364 4.21 17.54 -7.12
N TYR A 365 3.18 16.75 -7.42
CA TYR A 365 3.35 15.46 -8.06
C TYR A 365 3.40 15.63 -9.58
N GLY A 366 4.62 15.68 -10.14
CA GLY A 366 4.91 15.77 -11.57
C GLY A 366 5.39 17.16 -12.03
N GLY A 367 5.12 18.21 -11.26
CA GLY A 367 5.49 19.60 -11.57
C GLY A 367 6.70 20.13 -10.80
N GLY A 368 7.30 19.34 -9.90
CA GLY A 368 8.39 19.77 -9.04
C GLY A 368 7.97 20.75 -7.95
N LEU A 369 8.84 21.70 -7.63
CA LEU A 369 8.69 22.65 -6.52
C LEU A 369 8.22 24.02 -7.00
N VAL A 370 7.16 24.55 -6.40
CA VAL A 370 6.56 25.84 -6.80
C VAL A 370 6.44 26.75 -5.58
N MET A 371 6.91 27.99 -5.68
CA MET A 371 6.69 28.99 -4.64
C MET A 371 5.30 29.59 -4.76
N VAL A 372 4.51 29.49 -3.68
CA VAL A 372 3.10 29.93 -3.66
C VAL A 372 2.91 31.27 -2.94
N GLN A 373 3.80 31.60 -2.02
CA GLN A 373 3.84 32.90 -1.34
C GLN A 373 5.30 33.28 -1.06
N GLY A 374 5.68 34.51 -1.36
CA GLY A 374 6.96 35.09 -0.95
C GLY A 374 6.87 35.66 0.47
N GLY A 375 7.91 35.41 1.26
CA GLY A 375 8.11 35.95 2.60
C GLY A 375 8.95 37.23 2.61
N ALA A 376 9.12 37.81 3.79
CA ALA A 376 9.97 38.97 4.03
C ALA A 376 10.45 38.96 5.48
N LEU A 377 11.52 38.22 5.78
CA LEU A 377 12.17 38.18 7.10
C LEU A 377 13.60 37.60 7.00
N SER A 378 14.46 38.01 7.93
CA SER A 378 15.90 37.74 7.96
C SER A 378 16.26 36.42 8.62
N TYR A 379 17.08 35.58 7.95
CA TYR A 379 17.77 34.47 8.62
C TYR A 379 18.78 34.98 9.65
N ASP A 380 18.87 34.30 10.79
CA ASP A 380 20.01 34.44 11.68
C ASP A 380 21.16 33.57 11.15
N LEU A 381 22.16 34.22 10.56
CA LEU A 381 23.30 33.56 9.89
C LEU A 381 24.35 33.04 10.88
N GLU A 382 24.25 33.38 12.17
CA GLU A 382 25.24 33.00 13.19
C GLU A 382 24.77 31.86 14.11
N LYS A 383 23.93 30.93 13.62
CA LYS A 383 23.87 29.62 14.30
C LYS A 383 25.22 28.92 14.12
N PRO A 384 25.92 28.52 15.21
CA PRO A 384 27.15 27.76 15.08
C PRO A 384 26.91 26.57 14.14
N GLU A 385 27.84 26.32 13.20
CA GLU A 385 27.86 25.02 12.52
C GLU A 385 27.82 23.95 13.61
N GLN A 386 26.87 23.03 13.52
CA GLN A 386 26.84 21.89 14.43
C GLN A 386 28.10 21.06 14.14
N GLU A 387 29.15 21.29 14.93
CA GLU A 387 30.43 20.57 14.89
C GLU A 387 30.33 19.09 15.31
N LYS A 388 29.13 18.51 15.38
CA LYS A 388 28.95 17.11 15.77
C LYS A 388 28.06 16.39 14.78
N GLN A 389 28.62 15.36 14.15
CA GLN A 389 27.87 14.33 13.44
C GLN A 389 27.14 13.50 14.49
N PRO A 390 25.80 13.59 14.60
CA PRO A 390 25.05 12.83 15.60
C PRO A 390 25.16 11.32 15.33
N GLY A 391 25.25 10.55 16.41
CA GLY A 391 25.18 9.09 16.32
C GLY A 391 23.84 8.62 15.77
N PHE A 392 23.83 7.46 15.13
CA PHE A 392 22.60 6.83 14.70
C PHE A 392 21.81 6.27 15.89
N PRO A 393 20.47 6.18 15.79
CA PRO A 393 19.68 5.37 16.71
C PRO A 393 20.27 3.95 16.88
N ALA A 394 20.19 3.40 18.09
CA ALA A 394 20.38 1.97 18.27
C ALA A 394 19.27 1.19 17.54
N GLU A 395 19.54 -0.08 17.25
CA GLU A 395 18.47 -0.99 16.80
C GLU A 395 17.46 -1.20 17.93
N ALA A 396 16.21 -1.54 17.59
CA ALA A 396 15.18 -1.76 18.59
C ALA A 396 15.55 -2.95 19.49
N ARG A 397 15.36 -2.77 20.81
CA ARG A 397 15.33 -3.91 21.73
C ARG A 397 14.10 -4.74 21.41
N MET A 398 14.34 -6.00 21.10
CA MET A 398 13.31 -6.91 20.60
C MET A 398 12.34 -7.30 21.71
N GLU A 399 11.07 -7.42 21.36
CA GLU A 399 10.09 -8.06 22.23
C GLU A 399 10.36 -9.56 22.26
N GLU A 400 10.38 -10.14 23.47
CA GLU A 400 10.48 -11.59 23.65
C GLU A 400 9.23 -12.27 23.06
N SER A 401 9.42 -13.25 22.18
CA SER A 401 8.35 -13.97 21.49
C SER A 401 7.36 -14.60 22.48
N ALA A 402 7.83 -15.09 23.63
CA ALA A 402 7.01 -15.60 24.71
C ALA A 402 6.07 -14.53 25.33
N SER A 403 6.53 -13.29 25.44
CA SER A 403 5.73 -12.17 25.95
C SER A 403 4.60 -11.79 24.98
N VAL A 404 4.93 -11.76 23.68
CA VAL A 404 3.94 -11.48 22.64
C VAL A 404 2.91 -12.60 22.55
N LEU A 405 3.35 -13.86 22.62
CA LEU A 405 2.47 -15.04 22.65
C LEU A 405 1.50 -14.99 23.84
N LYS A 406 1.98 -14.67 25.04
CA LYS A 406 1.13 -14.49 26.22
C LYS A 406 0.07 -13.41 26.01
N SER A 407 0.47 -12.27 25.44
CA SER A 407 -0.46 -11.17 25.13
C SER A 407 -1.56 -11.60 24.15
N LEU A 408 -1.21 -12.44 23.19
CA LEU A 408 -2.15 -13.01 22.22
C LEU A 408 -3.09 -14.03 22.87
N GLU A 409 -2.59 -14.90 23.75
CA GLU A 409 -3.43 -15.82 24.53
C GLU A 409 -4.41 -15.09 25.45
N ASP A 410 -3.96 -14.02 26.12
CA ASP A 410 -4.79 -13.17 26.96
C ASP A 410 -5.89 -12.46 26.14
N LEU A 411 -5.59 -12.07 24.89
CA LEU A 411 -6.60 -11.59 23.94
C LEU A 411 -7.62 -12.71 23.62
N GLY A 412 -7.15 -13.92 23.32
CA GLY A 412 -8.02 -15.06 22.99
C GLY A 412 -9.00 -15.41 24.12
N ARG A 413 -8.58 -15.29 25.39
CA ARG A 413 -9.45 -15.53 26.57
C ARG A 413 -10.59 -14.52 26.71
N ARG A 414 -10.41 -13.28 26.24
CA ARG A 414 -11.47 -12.26 26.24
C ARG A 414 -12.63 -12.62 25.30
N GLY A 415 -12.37 -13.47 24.30
CA GLY A 415 -13.36 -14.06 23.41
C GLY A 415 -14.10 -13.04 22.54
N ASP A 416 -13.69 -12.86 21.29
CA ASP A 416 -14.41 -12.02 20.32
C ASP A 416 -15.34 -12.85 19.43
N LYS A 417 -16.65 -12.56 19.48
CA LYS A 417 -17.66 -13.12 18.55
C LYS A 417 -17.66 -12.41 17.18
N GLY A 418 -16.71 -11.50 16.95
CA GLY A 418 -16.68 -10.44 15.94
C GLY A 418 -16.81 -10.84 14.47
N LYS A 419 -16.42 -9.88 13.62
CA LYS A 419 -16.73 -9.85 12.19
C LYS A 419 -16.28 -11.09 11.43
N SER A 420 -17.01 -11.49 10.40
CA SER A 420 -16.70 -12.62 9.54
C SER A 420 -15.42 -12.43 8.71
N ILE A 421 -15.02 -11.18 8.46
CA ILE A 421 -13.76 -10.79 7.81
C ILE A 421 -13.11 -9.60 8.53
N VAL A 422 -11.79 -9.63 8.66
CA VAL A 422 -10.97 -8.56 9.24
C VAL A 422 -9.80 -8.21 8.33
N PHE A 423 -9.37 -6.94 8.36
CA PHE A 423 -8.17 -6.50 7.64
C PHE A 423 -6.92 -6.87 8.44
N LYS A 424 -6.04 -7.67 7.83
CA LYS A 424 -4.82 -8.20 8.44
C LYS A 424 -3.67 -7.21 8.37
N GLY A 425 -3.63 -6.38 7.32
CA GLY A 425 -2.56 -5.45 7.03
C GLY A 425 -2.03 -5.61 5.61
N GLU A 426 -1.03 -4.80 5.28
CA GLU A 426 -0.43 -4.74 3.95
C GLU A 426 0.84 -5.61 3.85
N ASP A 427 1.26 -5.91 2.63
CA ASP A 427 2.58 -6.45 2.30
C ASP A 427 3.13 -5.73 1.06
N TRP A 428 4.12 -4.87 1.30
CA TRP A 428 4.84 -4.10 0.26
C TRP A 428 6.16 -4.76 -0.17
N SER A 429 6.67 -5.72 0.59
CA SER A 429 8.00 -6.30 0.37
C SER A 429 7.99 -7.46 -0.61
N THR A 430 6.89 -8.21 -0.67
CA THR A 430 6.77 -9.40 -1.55
C THR A 430 6.62 -9.02 -3.02
N LYS A 431 5.98 -7.88 -3.32
CA LYS A 431 5.74 -7.41 -4.69
C LYS A 431 5.10 -8.49 -5.56
N GLY A 432 5.52 -8.69 -6.79
CA GLY A 432 4.99 -9.72 -7.69
C GLY A 432 5.35 -11.17 -7.33
N ASP A 433 6.12 -11.42 -6.27
CA ASP A 433 6.67 -12.73 -5.91
C ASP A 433 5.75 -13.52 -4.97
N TRP A 434 4.51 -13.74 -5.41
CA TRP A 434 3.48 -14.34 -4.56
C TRP A 434 3.58 -15.85 -4.38
N GLY A 435 4.24 -16.55 -5.32
CA GLY A 435 4.34 -18.00 -5.36
C GLY A 435 4.82 -18.58 -4.02
N GLY A 436 4.02 -19.44 -3.41
CA GLY A 436 4.36 -20.08 -2.13
C GLY A 436 4.05 -19.23 -0.90
N LYS A 437 3.42 -18.07 -1.06
CA LYS A 437 2.97 -17.20 0.05
C LYS A 437 1.49 -16.89 -0.05
N TYR A 438 1.07 -16.40 -1.21
CA TYR A 438 -0.32 -16.15 -1.52
C TYR A 438 -0.84 -17.18 -2.51
N GLY A 439 -2.16 -17.31 -2.60
CA GLY A 439 -2.81 -18.10 -3.63
C GLY A 439 -2.46 -19.59 -3.57
N MET A 440 -2.05 -20.10 -2.40
CA MET A 440 -1.68 -21.51 -2.21
C MET A 440 -2.85 -22.45 -2.53
N THR A 441 -4.08 -21.93 -2.42
CA THR A 441 -5.29 -22.69 -2.72
C THR A 441 -5.92 -22.24 -4.04
N ARG A 442 -6.01 -20.93 -4.28
CA ARG A 442 -6.55 -20.35 -5.52
C ARG A 442 -5.88 -19.01 -5.80
N ALA A 443 -5.41 -18.80 -7.01
CA ALA A 443 -4.95 -17.51 -7.49
C ALA A 443 -5.70 -17.13 -8.77
N THR A 444 -5.94 -15.85 -8.97
CA THR A 444 -6.47 -15.28 -10.20
C THR A 444 -5.65 -14.03 -10.50
N LEU A 445 -4.76 -14.16 -11.47
CA LEU A 445 -4.09 -13.03 -12.08
C LEU A 445 -5.10 -12.39 -13.02
N CYS A 446 -5.44 -11.12 -12.79
CA CYS A 446 -6.50 -10.46 -13.53
C CYS A 446 -6.00 -10.21 -14.95
N ALA A 447 -6.69 -10.76 -15.97
CA ALA A 447 -6.42 -10.58 -17.41
C ALA A 447 -5.32 -11.42 -18.10
N THR A 448 -4.64 -12.37 -17.44
CA THR A 448 -3.49 -13.09 -18.06
C THR A 448 -3.83 -14.06 -19.21
N ASN A 449 -3.02 -13.96 -20.27
CA ASN A 449 -2.74 -14.88 -21.38
C ASN A 449 -3.89 -15.77 -21.92
N ALA A 450 -4.57 -15.29 -22.97
CA ALA A 450 -5.48 -16.10 -23.79
C ALA A 450 -4.69 -17.21 -24.53
N PRO A 451 -5.18 -18.47 -24.54
CA PRO A 451 -6.56 -18.88 -24.33
C PRO A 451 -6.91 -19.27 -22.88
N MET A 452 -6.04 -19.02 -21.90
CA MET A 452 -6.26 -19.35 -20.48
C MET A 452 -6.64 -18.12 -19.64
N SER A 453 -7.29 -17.12 -20.26
CA SER A 453 -7.92 -16.02 -19.53
C SER A 453 -8.98 -16.59 -18.61
N ASN A 454 -8.75 -16.51 -17.30
CA ASN A 454 -9.15 -17.48 -16.29
C ASN A 454 -8.16 -18.63 -16.23
N SER A 455 -7.07 -18.45 -15.47
CA SER A 455 -6.39 -19.57 -14.83
C SER A 455 -7.40 -20.17 -13.84
N GLU A 456 -8.44 -20.84 -14.34
CA GLU A 456 -9.37 -21.70 -13.63
C GLU A 456 -8.62 -22.97 -13.22
N PHE A 457 -7.62 -22.80 -12.36
CA PHE A 457 -7.27 -23.82 -11.38
C PHE A 457 -8.51 -24.08 -10.52
N MET A 458 -9.40 -24.94 -10.98
CA MET A 458 -10.40 -25.54 -10.12
C MET A 458 -9.62 -26.34 -9.07
N ALA A 459 -9.41 -25.74 -7.89
CA ALA A 459 -8.96 -26.49 -6.75
C ALA A 459 -9.91 -27.67 -6.57
N LYS A 460 -9.35 -28.87 -6.39
CA LYS A 460 -10.15 -30.07 -6.10
C LYS A 460 -11.07 -29.68 -4.95
N THR A 461 -12.38 -29.93 -5.11
CA THR A 461 -13.31 -29.82 -3.99
C THR A 461 -12.70 -30.55 -2.80
N VAL A 462 -12.31 -29.82 -1.75
CA VAL A 462 -11.88 -30.46 -0.51
C VAL A 462 -13.14 -31.09 0.07
N PRO A 463 -13.23 -32.42 0.18
CA PRO A 463 -14.42 -33.08 0.67
C PRO A 463 -14.55 -32.82 2.17
N PHE A 464 -15.24 -31.74 2.55
CA PHE A 464 -15.70 -31.57 3.92
C PHE A 464 -17.06 -32.27 4.05
N ARG A 465 -17.17 -33.27 4.94
CA ARG A 465 -18.46 -33.93 5.22
C ARG A 465 -19.37 -32.96 6.01
N THR A 466 -20.68 -32.95 5.79
CA THR A 466 -21.48 -34.13 5.41
C THR A 466 -22.74 -33.76 4.60
N LEU A 467 -22.76 -33.91 3.25
CA LEU A 467 -24.04 -34.09 2.53
C LEU A 467 -24.58 -35.52 2.71
N THR A 468 -25.72 -35.74 3.38
CA THR A 468 -26.37 -37.09 3.40
C THR A 468 -27.00 -37.49 2.08
N SER A 469 -27.18 -36.54 1.15
CA SER A 469 -27.39 -36.84 -0.27
C SER A 469 -27.15 -35.57 -1.12
N ILE A 470 -26.69 -35.71 -2.35
CA ILE A 470 -26.30 -34.63 -3.29
C ILE A 470 -27.11 -34.86 -4.58
N PRO A 471 -27.51 -33.86 -5.37
CA PRO A 471 -28.25 -34.08 -6.62
C PRO A 471 -27.64 -35.16 -7.54
N GLY A 472 -28.50 -36.11 -7.92
CA GLY A 472 -28.24 -37.56 -8.10
C GLY A 472 -28.96 -38.41 -7.02
N PHE A 473 -29.23 -37.82 -5.85
CA PHE A 473 -29.68 -38.49 -4.63
C PHE A 473 -30.70 -37.64 -3.82
N PRO A 474 -31.95 -38.10 -3.57
CA PRO A 474 -32.96 -37.41 -2.75
C PRO A 474 -32.72 -37.55 -1.23
N GLY A 475 -32.87 -36.47 -0.43
CA GLY A 475 -32.79 -36.49 1.07
C GLY A 475 -31.74 -35.59 1.77
N ALA A 476 -30.98 -34.82 1.00
CA ALA A 476 -29.77 -34.04 1.31
C ALA A 476 -29.68 -33.15 2.60
N THR A 477 -28.64 -33.30 3.44
CA THR A 477 -28.13 -32.28 4.44
C THR A 477 -26.61 -32.02 4.32
N GLY A 478 -26.06 -30.76 4.16
CA GLY A 478 -24.81 -30.03 3.58
C GLY A 478 -23.26 -30.42 3.70
N ALA A 479 -22.26 -30.10 2.83
CA ALA A 479 -22.02 -29.06 1.80
C ALA A 479 -20.88 -29.43 0.79
N VAL A 480 -20.85 -28.80 -0.39
CA VAL A 480 -19.62 -28.57 -1.17
C VAL A 480 -19.58 -27.07 -1.43
N SER A 481 -18.46 -26.39 -1.24
CA SER A 481 -18.23 -25.05 -1.80
C SER A 481 -16.88 -25.16 -2.48
N SER A 482 -16.80 -24.84 -3.77
CA SER A 482 -15.51 -24.67 -4.44
C SER A 482 -14.94 -23.29 -4.13
N TYR A 483 -13.63 -23.10 -4.33
CA TYR A 483 -13.05 -21.77 -4.37
C TYR A 483 -13.44 -21.10 -5.68
N TRP A 484 -14.06 -19.92 -5.61
CA TRP A 484 -14.47 -19.17 -6.80
C TRP A 484 -14.09 -17.69 -6.65
N ILE A 485 -13.61 -17.07 -7.73
CA ILE A 485 -13.23 -15.66 -7.78
C ILE A 485 -13.81 -15.07 -9.06
N GLN A 486 -14.48 -13.92 -8.97
CA GLN A 486 -15.04 -13.22 -10.12
C GLN A 486 -14.99 -11.70 -9.93
N GLY A 487 -14.54 -10.98 -10.95
CA GLY A 487 -14.64 -9.53 -11.05
C GLY A 487 -15.92 -9.10 -11.78
N VAL A 488 -16.54 -8.01 -11.36
CA VAL A 488 -17.71 -7.39 -12.00
C VAL A 488 -17.57 -5.87 -11.93
N MET A 489 -17.96 -5.16 -12.99
CA MET A 489 -17.99 -3.69 -12.97
C MET A 489 -19.18 -3.19 -12.15
N GLY A 490 -19.04 -2.11 -11.38
CA GLY A 490 -20.16 -1.60 -10.58
C GLY A 490 -21.31 -0.98 -11.39
N LEU A 491 -22.37 -0.58 -10.68
CA LEU A 491 -23.66 -0.20 -11.27
C LEU A 491 -23.66 1.16 -11.97
N ASN A 492 -22.82 2.09 -11.54
CA ASN A 492 -22.77 3.47 -12.04
C ASN A 492 -21.94 3.53 -13.33
N ARG A 493 -22.40 2.79 -14.35
CA ARG A 493 -21.73 2.63 -15.64
C ARG A 493 -22.60 3.10 -16.81
N ASN A 494 -21.96 3.40 -17.93
CA ASN A 494 -22.59 3.77 -19.18
C ASN A 494 -23.21 2.57 -19.91
N LYS A 495 -24.12 2.86 -20.85
CA LYS A 495 -24.69 1.84 -21.73
C LYS A 495 -23.57 1.20 -22.56
N ASN A 496 -23.51 -0.14 -22.55
CA ASN A 496 -22.49 -1.00 -23.15
C ASN A 496 -21.14 -1.13 -22.42
N ASP A 497 -20.98 -0.52 -21.24
CA ASP A 497 -19.75 -0.66 -20.46
C ASP A 497 -19.77 -1.93 -19.58
N ALA A 498 -18.63 -2.60 -19.47
CA ALA A 498 -18.45 -3.82 -18.68
C ALA A 498 -17.00 -3.89 -18.18
N LEU A 499 -16.72 -4.78 -17.22
CA LEU A 499 -15.38 -4.92 -16.67
C LEU A 499 -14.39 -5.26 -17.80
N ARG A 500 -13.36 -4.44 -17.95
CA ARG A 500 -12.31 -4.65 -18.95
C ARG A 500 -11.20 -5.49 -18.35
N TRP A 501 -10.45 -6.12 -19.25
CA TRP A 501 -9.25 -6.87 -18.90
C TRP A 501 -8.22 -6.63 -20.01
N TRP A 502 -6.96 -6.41 -19.64
CA TRP A 502 -5.87 -6.26 -20.61
C TRP A 502 -4.57 -6.87 -20.11
N VAL A 503 -3.72 -7.19 -21.08
CA VAL A 503 -2.32 -7.51 -20.88
C VAL A 503 -1.53 -6.45 -21.61
N GLU A 504 -0.74 -5.67 -20.88
CA GLU A 504 0.06 -4.59 -21.46
C GLU A 504 1.40 -5.13 -21.95
N ASN A 505 2.08 -5.91 -21.11
CA ASN A 505 3.38 -6.49 -21.41
C ASN A 505 3.49 -7.93 -20.92
N VAL A 506 4.15 -8.78 -21.71
CA VAL A 506 4.43 -10.18 -21.38
C VAL A 506 5.95 -10.37 -21.36
N LYS A 507 6.47 -11.08 -20.35
CA LYS A 507 7.90 -11.24 -20.06
C LYS A 507 8.58 -9.98 -19.52
N ASP A 508 7.90 -9.25 -18.63
CA ASP A 508 8.53 -8.11 -17.93
C ASP A 508 9.38 -8.58 -16.72
N ASP A 509 10.35 -9.46 -16.98
CA ASP A 509 11.12 -10.12 -15.93
C ASP A 509 12.00 -9.14 -15.11
N GLY A 510 12.27 -7.95 -15.66
CA GLY A 510 13.00 -6.88 -14.99
C GLY A 510 12.20 -6.14 -13.91
N ASN A 511 10.87 -6.28 -13.91
CA ASN A 511 9.98 -5.56 -13.01
C ASN A 511 9.34 -6.51 -11.99
N ARG A 512 9.92 -6.60 -10.80
CA ARG A 512 9.41 -7.49 -9.75
C ARG A 512 8.03 -7.11 -9.23
N ASN A 513 7.50 -5.92 -9.52
CA ASN A 513 6.12 -5.57 -9.15
C ASN A 513 5.09 -6.22 -10.08
N VAL A 514 5.50 -6.67 -11.26
CA VAL A 514 4.63 -7.47 -12.13
C VAL A 514 4.50 -8.86 -11.53
N LEU A 515 3.26 -9.33 -11.43
CA LEU A 515 2.95 -10.65 -10.88
C LEU A 515 3.65 -11.73 -11.71
N PHE A 516 4.34 -12.63 -11.02
CA PHE A 516 4.92 -13.82 -11.64
C PHE A 516 3.81 -14.82 -11.99
N ASP A 517 3.74 -15.27 -13.23
CA ASP A 517 2.80 -16.31 -13.65
C ASP A 517 3.48 -17.68 -13.60
N PRO A 518 3.07 -18.59 -12.69
CA PRO A 518 3.66 -19.92 -12.61
C PRO A 518 3.28 -20.84 -13.78
N THR A 519 2.27 -20.48 -14.61
CA THR A 519 1.81 -21.31 -15.74
C THR A 519 2.74 -21.28 -16.93
N ASP A 520 3.42 -20.17 -17.18
CA ASP A 520 4.42 -20.00 -18.23
C ASP A 520 5.78 -19.53 -17.69
N SER A 521 5.91 -19.37 -16.36
CA SER A 521 7.14 -18.98 -15.68
C SER A 521 7.70 -17.63 -16.16
N VAL A 522 6.82 -16.69 -16.51
CA VAL A 522 7.20 -15.31 -16.87
C VAL A 522 6.42 -14.29 -16.04
N ARG A 523 6.88 -13.03 -16.03
CA ARG A 523 6.10 -11.92 -15.49
C ARG A 523 5.18 -11.34 -16.55
N THR A 524 3.90 -11.25 -16.25
CA THR A 524 2.89 -10.71 -17.17
C THR A 524 2.12 -9.57 -16.51
N GLU A 525 2.23 -8.38 -17.09
CA GLU A 525 1.52 -7.19 -16.66
C GLU A 525 0.07 -7.28 -17.14
N ALA A 526 -0.82 -7.54 -16.20
CA ALA A 526 -2.22 -7.79 -16.48
C ALA A 526 -3.11 -7.21 -15.37
N GLU A 527 -4.29 -6.72 -15.74
CA GLU A 527 -5.27 -6.21 -14.79
C GLU A 527 -6.73 -6.25 -15.27
N TRP A 528 -7.63 -6.30 -14.29
CA TRP A 528 -9.01 -5.87 -14.47
C TRP A 528 -9.12 -4.38 -14.26
N ASP A 529 -10.08 -3.78 -14.96
CA ASP A 529 -10.28 -2.35 -14.96
C ASP A 529 -11.74 -1.95 -15.17
N ASP A 530 -12.11 -0.86 -14.50
CA ASP A 530 -13.48 -0.35 -14.52
C ASP A 530 -13.76 0.71 -15.58
N HIS A 531 -12.86 1.03 -16.50
CA HIS A 531 -13.02 2.08 -17.50
C HIS A 531 -13.32 3.45 -16.89
N GLY A 532 -12.92 3.68 -15.64
CA GLY A 532 -13.29 4.87 -14.89
C GLY A 532 -12.85 6.20 -15.51
N GLU A 533 -11.87 6.20 -16.41
CA GLU A 533 -11.29 7.41 -17.00
C GLU A 533 -12.27 8.21 -17.85
N VAL A 534 -13.32 7.57 -18.38
CA VAL A 534 -14.37 8.26 -19.16
C VAL A 534 -15.47 8.87 -18.28
N TYR A 535 -15.40 8.67 -16.96
CA TYR A 535 -16.35 9.21 -15.99
C TYR A 535 -15.77 10.43 -15.26
N PRO A 536 -16.60 11.42 -14.88
CA PRO A 536 -16.12 12.54 -14.09
C PRO A 536 -15.55 12.08 -12.75
N HIS A 537 -14.44 12.67 -12.32
CA HIS A 537 -13.72 12.22 -11.12
C HIS A 537 -14.54 12.37 -9.82
N PHE A 538 -15.56 13.23 -9.81
CA PHE A 538 -16.43 13.44 -8.66
C PHE A 538 -17.64 12.48 -8.61
N VAL A 539 -17.77 11.54 -9.56
CA VAL A 539 -18.82 10.53 -9.58
C VAL A 539 -18.35 9.27 -8.86
N ASP A 540 -19.21 8.71 -8.01
CA ASP A 540 -19.00 7.39 -7.43
C ASP A 540 -19.17 6.32 -8.51
N GLY A 541 -18.17 5.46 -8.69
CA GLY A 541 -18.18 4.41 -9.70
C GLY A 541 -17.48 4.76 -11.03
N PRO A 542 -17.47 3.84 -11.99
CA PRO A 542 -18.19 2.56 -11.98
C PRO A 542 -17.66 1.54 -10.95
N ASP A 543 -16.40 1.59 -10.51
CA ASP A 543 -15.78 0.72 -9.50
C ASP A 543 -15.63 -0.76 -9.93
N ILE A 544 -14.77 -1.50 -9.23
CA ILE A 544 -14.64 -2.96 -9.37
C ILE A 544 -15.26 -3.64 -8.16
N TRP A 545 -16.13 -4.62 -8.41
CA TRP A 545 -16.58 -5.60 -7.43
C TRP A 545 -15.85 -6.92 -7.63
N VAL A 546 -15.38 -7.53 -6.55
CA VAL A 546 -14.78 -8.87 -6.55
C VAL A 546 -15.58 -9.76 -5.63
N ALA A 547 -16.10 -10.85 -6.19
CA ALA A 547 -16.79 -11.89 -5.46
C ALA A 547 -15.84 -13.07 -5.23
N VAL A 548 -15.64 -13.45 -3.97
CA VAL A 548 -14.77 -14.57 -3.57
C VAL A 548 -15.57 -15.56 -2.71
N GLU A 549 -15.82 -16.75 -3.23
CA GLU A 549 -16.44 -17.85 -2.49
C GLU A 549 -15.35 -18.77 -1.93
N VAL A 550 -15.41 -19.06 -0.63
CA VAL A 550 -14.47 -19.97 0.05
C VAL A 550 -15.23 -21.02 0.87
N PRO A 551 -14.71 -22.26 0.97
CA PRO A 551 -15.29 -23.31 1.80
C PRO A 551 -15.32 -22.95 3.29
N GLU A 552 -16.06 -23.72 4.10
CA GLU A 552 -16.02 -23.54 5.55
C GLU A 552 -14.60 -23.75 6.09
N GLY A 553 -14.06 -22.74 6.78
CA GLY A 553 -12.68 -22.75 7.25
C GLY A 553 -12.17 -21.34 7.53
N VAL A 554 -10.89 -21.22 7.88
CA VAL A 554 -10.20 -19.94 7.95
C VAL A 554 -9.43 -19.72 6.65
N HIS A 555 -9.56 -18.54 6.06
CA HIS A 555 -8.92 -18.23 4.77
C HIS A 555 -8.26 -16.87 4.83
N GLU A 556 -7.13 -16.74 4.16
CA GLU A 556 -6.54 -15.44 3.83
C GLU A 556 -6.91 -15.10 2.39
N ILE A 557 -7.54 -13.94 2.19
CA ILE A 557 -7.80 -13.37 0.86
C ILE A 557 -6.90 -12.15 0.71
N ALA A 558 -6.07 -12.12 -0.34
CA ALA A 558 -5.21 -10.99 -0.66
C ALA A 558 -5.57 -10.42 -2.04
N LEU A 559 -5.65 -9.10 -2.13
CA LEU A 559 -5.82 -8.35 -3.38
C LEU A 559 -4.50 -7.65 -3.70
N TYR A 560 -4.02 -7.76 -4.94
CA TYR A 560 -2.76 -7.14 -5.36
C TYR A 560 -2.98 -5.96 -6.29
N PHE A 561 -2.27 -4.88 -6.01
CA PHE A 561 -2.32 -3.62 -6.75
C PHE A 561 -0.91 -3.19 -7.15
N TYR A 562 -0.74 -2.87 -8.43
CA TYR A 562 0.47 -2.27 -8.98
C TYR A 562 0.08 -1.40 -10.18
N ASN A 563 0.51 -0.12 -10.21
CA ASN A 563 0.35 0.71 -11.39
C ASN A 563 1.72 1.03 -12.01
N PRO A 564 2.10 0.39 -13.13
CA PRO A 564 3.32 0.74 -13.85
C PRO A 564 3.24 2.14 -14.50
N ASN A 565 2.04 2.60 -14.80
CA ASN A 565 1.78 3.84 -15.53
C ASN A 565 1.61 5.07 -14.63
N GLY A 566 1.75 4.93 -13.30
CA GLY A 566 1.44 5.99 -12.31
C GLY A 566 2.19 7.32 -12.49
N TYR A 567 3.26 7.31 -13.28
CA TYR A 567 4.08 8.49 -13.60
C TYR A 567 3.65 9.23 -14.88
N LEU A 568 2.65 8.73 -15.60
CA LEU A 568 2.08 9.39 -16.77
C LEU A 568 1.01 10.42 -16.38
N LYS A 569 0.51 11.18 -17.35
CA LYS A 569 -0.47 12.26 -17.12
C LYS A 569 -1.79 11.67 -16.59
N ASN A 570 -2.30 12.21 -15.47
CA ASN A 570 -3.50 11.78 -14.74
C ASN A 570 -3.44 10.40 -14.03
N GLU A 571 -2.52 9.52 -14.44
CA GLU A 571 -2.30 8.17 -13.87
C GLU A 571 -1.86 8.18 -12.39
N SER A 572 -1.26 9.28 -11.95
CA SER A 572 -0.82 9.47 -10.56
C SER A 572 -1.96 9.61 -9.55
N ARG A 573 -3.20 9.73 -10.02
CA ARG A 573 -4.39 9.94 -9.20
C ARG A 573 -5.07 8.60 -8.89
N ARG A 574 -4.31 7.64 -8.36
CA ARG A 574 -4.87 6.34 -7.92
C ARG A 574 -4.80 6.21 -6.42
N ASP A 575 -5.99 6.00 -5.86
CA ASP A 575 -6.29 5.97 -4.44
C ASP A 575 -7.63 5.28 -4.30
N TYR A 576 -7.61 4.03 -3.86
CA TYR A 576 -8.77 3.17 -3.83
C TYR A 576 -9.16 2.85 -2.40
N LEU A 577 -10.47 2.86 -2.20
CA LEU A 577 -11.08 2.42 -0.95
C LEU A 577 -11.56 0.99 -1.16
N ILE A 578 -11.11 0.06 -0.32
CA ILE A 578 -11.51 -1.34 -0.38
C ILE A 578 -12.46 -1.60 0.78
N GLU A 579 -13.63 -2.13 0.47
CA GLU A 579 -14.60 -2.55 1.48
C GLU A 579 -14.91 -4.03 1.34
N ALA A 580 -14.70 -4.78 2.42
CA ALA A 580 -15.00 -6.20 2.47
C ALA A 580 -16.30 -6.44 3.24
N ARG A 581 -17.18 -7.23 2.64
CA ARG A 581 -18.52 -7.60 3.15
C ARG A 581 -18.69 -9.11 3.03
N ARG A 582 -19.53 -9.70 3.88
CA ARG A 582 -19.98 -11.08 3.71
C ARG A 582 -21.40 -11.10 3.15
N HIS A 583 -21.62 -11.83 2.07
CA HIS A 583 -22.94 -12.05 1.51
C HIS A 583 -23.76 -12.97 2.45
N PRO A 584 -25.07 -12.72 2.65
CA PRO A 584 -25.90 -13.53 3.56
C PRO A 584 -26.22 -14.93 3.03
N THR A 585 -26.19 -15.13 1.70
CA THR A 585 -26.42 -16.44 1.07
C THR A 585 -25.42 -17.50 1.48
N THR A 586 -25.87 -18.75 1.46
CA THR A 586 -25.06 -19.96 1.54
C THR A 586 -25.18 -20.81 0.26
N SER A 587 -25.84 -20.28 -0.78
CA SER A 587 -26.00 -20.94 -2.09
C SER A 587 -24.81 -20.70 -3.02
N PHE A 588 -24.53 -21.67 -3.88
CA PHE A 588 -23.45 -21.63 -4.88
C PHE A 588 -23.50 -20.42 -5.82
N ILE A 589 -22.33 -19.85 -6.09
CA ILE A 589 -22.19 -18.60 -6.83
C ILE A 589 -22.32 -18.72 -8.36
N GLN A 590 -22.02 -19.90 -8.93
CA GLN A 590 -21.92 -20.09 -10.40
C GLN A 590 -23.20 -19.69 -11.15
N PHE A 591 -24.37 -19.74 -10.50
CA PHE A 591 -25.65 -19.35 -11.09
C PHE A 591 -26.01 -17.87 -10.87
N GLN A 592 -25.35 -17.18 -9.94
CA GLN A 592 -25.62 -15.79 -9.58
C GLN A 592 -24.75 -14.79 -10.36
N PHE A 593 -23.56 -15.19 -10.81
CA PHE A 593 -22.57 -14.32 -11.44
C PHE A 593 -22.12 -14.94 -12.77
N ASN A 594 -22.64 -14.42 -13.87
CA ASN A 594 -22.24 -14.82 -15.23
C ASN A 594 -21.64 -13.59 -15.92
N ASN A 595 -20.47 -13.72 -16.54
CA ASN A 595 -19.84 -12.65 -17.35
C ASN A 595 -20.76 -12.12 -18.43
N ILE A 596 -21.60 -12.98 -19.01
CA ILE A 596 -22.67 -12.58 -19.94
C ILE A 596 -23.63 -11.61 -19.26
N GLY A 597 -23.98 -11.87 -18.00
CA GLY A 597 -24.85 -11.01 -17.18
C GLY A 597 -24.23 -9.63 -16.93
N ASP A 598 -22.93 -9.55 -16.65
CA ASP A 598 -22.24 -8.27 -16.48
C ASP A 598 -22.28 -7.43 -17.77
N ILE A 599 -21.96 -8.04 -18.91
CA ILE A 599 -22.07 -7.40 -20.23
C ILE A 599 -23.52 -6.99 -20.53
N GLU A 600 -24.48 -7.84 -20.15
CA GLU A 600 -25.91 -7.60 -20.35
C GLU A 600 -26.47 -6.48 -19.48
N ILE A 601 -25.86 -6.15 -18.33
CA ILE A 601 -26.19 -4.94 -17.55
C ILE A 601 -26.06 -3.71 -18.45
N GLY A 602 -24.93 -3.58 -19.15
CA GLY A 602 -24.70 -2.47 -20.09
C GLY A 602 -25.74 -2.42 -21.21
N ARG A 603 -26.31 -3.57 -21.60
CA ARG A 603 -27.36 -3.69 -22.65
C ARG A 603 -28.79 -3.57 -22.11
N LYS A 604 -28.99 -3.52 -20.79
CA LYS A 604 -30.28 -3.49 -20.10
C LYS A 604 -31.21 -4.68 -20.43
N THR A 605 -30.67 -5.89 -20.52
CA THR A 605 -31.49 -7.11 -20.75
C THR A 605 -32.11 -7.62 -19.44
N LYS A 606 -33.03 -8.59 -19.50
CA LYS A 606 -33.65 -9.21 -18.31
C LYS A 606 -32.62 -9.80 -17.33
N LYS A 607 -31.60 -10.48 -17.84
CA LYS A 607 -30.52 -11.07 -17.04
C LYS A 607 -29.62 -10.00 -16.44
N GLY A 608 -29.27 -8.98 -17.22
CA GLY A 608 -28.54 -7.80 -16.73
C GLY A 608 -29.31 -7.08 -15.61
N LEU A 609 -30.60 -6.83 -15.78
CA LEU A 609 -31.46 -6.21 -14.75
C LEU A 609 -31.54 -7.04 -13.46
N ALA A 610 -31.54 -8.38 -13.57
CA ALA A 610 -31.53 -9.26 -12.40
C ALA A 610 -30.20 -9.18 -11.63
N LEU A 611 -29.06 -9.17 -12.34
CA LEU A 611 -27.75 -8.97 -11.71
C LEU A 611 -27.66 -7.58 -11.08
N ALA A 612 -28.13 -6.54 -11.78
CA ALA A 612 -28.11 -5.18 -11.24
C ALA A 612 -28.89 -5.06 -9.92
N LYS A 613 -30.08 -5.68 -9.83
CA LYS A 613 -30.86 -5.74 -8.60
C LYS A 613 -30.13 -6.46 -7.45
N SER A 614 -29.38 -7.52 -7.75
CA SER A 614 -28.53 -8.19 -6.76
C SER A 614 -27.40 -7.26 -6.28
N MET A 615 -26.73 -6.56 -7.20
CA MET A 615 -25.68 -5.61 -6.86
C MET A 615 -26.19 -4.44 -6.00
N GLU A 616 -27.39 -3.92 -6.29
CA GLU A 616 -28.04 -2.91 -5.46
C GLU A 616 -28.22 -3.41 -4.03
N GLN A 617 -28.60 -4.69 -3.87
CA GLN A 617 -28.71 -5.32 -2.56
C GLN A 617 -27.36 -5.44 -1.86
N TRP A 618 -26.25 -5.70 -2.57
CA TRP A 618 -24.94 -5.90 -1.96
C TRP A 618 -24.45 -4.69 -1.17
N HIS A 619 -24.78 -3.48 -1.64
CA HIS A 619 -24.46 -2.25 -0.93
C HIS A 619 -25.09 -2.18 0.47
N SER A 620 -26.23 -2.83 0.68
CA SER A 620 -26.92 -2.86 1.98
C SER A 620 -26.27 -3.79 3.01
N PHE A 621 -25.39 -4.70 2.58
CA PHE A 621 -24.73 -5.63 3.50
C PHE A 621 -23.69 -4.90 4.36
N PRO A 622 -23.50 -5.24 5.64
CA PRO A 622 -22.54 -4.55 6.50
C PRO A 622 -21.11 -4.62 5.95
N VAL A 623 -20.41 -3.47 5.95
CA VAL A 623 -18.95 -3.46 5.76
C VAL A 623 -18.28 -3.94 7.03
N GLU A 624 -17.55 -5.04 6.90
CA GLU A 624 -16.86 -5.67 8.02
C GLU A 624 -15.38 -5.24 8.08
N ALA A 625 -14.68 -5.14 6.95
CA ALA A 625 -13.29 -4.67 6.92
C ALA A 625 -13.05 -3.60 5.85
N ARG A 626 -12.01 -2.78 6.04
CA ARG A 626 -11.59 -1.75 5.09
C ARG A 626 -10.08 -1.72 4.96
N ALA A 627 -9.63 -1.28 3.79
CA ALA A 627 -8.24 -1.01 3.46
C ALA A 627 -8.14 0.09 2.41
N ARG A 628 -7.02 0.82 2.38
CA ARG A 628 -6.80 1.94 1.46
C ARG A 628 -5.51 1.70 0.71
N VAL A 629 -5.61 1.52 -0.60
CA VAL A 629 -4.43 1.44 -1.45
C VAL A 629 -4.25 2.74 -2.22
N SER A 630 -3.13 3.40 -2.02
CA SER A 630 -2.78 4.64 -2.73
C SER A 630 -1.29 4.67 -3.00
N ARG A 631 -0.86 5.50 -3.95
CA ARG A 631 0.58 5.79 -4.17
C ARG A 631 1.42 4.51 -4.45
N PHE A 632 0.83 3.55 -5.13
CA PHE A 632 1.42 2.28 -5.54
C PHE A 632 1.98 2.34 -6.98
N ALA A 633 2.45 3.53 -7.38
CA ALA A 633 3.18 3.75 -8.61
C ALA A 633 4.64 3.32 -8.40
N GLY A 634 5.14 2.39 -9.20
CA GLY A 634 6.51 1.86 -9.06
C GLY A 634 6.73 0.84 -7.95
N SER A 635 5.75 0.63 -7.04
CA SER A 635 5.77 -0.43 -6.03
C SER A 635 4.39 -1.06 -5.85
N GLY A 636 4.33 -2.38 -5.89
CA GLY A 636 3.09 -3.14 -5.72
C GLY A 636 2.85 -3.58 -4.28
N VAL A 637 1.58 -3.75 -3.92
CA VAL A 637 1.14 -4.07 -2.55
C VAL A 637 0.03 -5.12 -2.53
N TYR A 638 0.11 -6.03 -1.55
CA TYR A 638 -1.02 -6.89 -1.18
C TYR A 638 -1.83 -6.30 -0.04
N GLU A 639 -3.14 -6.22 -0.25
CA GLU A 639 -4.12 -5.88 0.76
C GLU A 639 -4.75 -7.18 1.30
N ARG A 640 -4.51 -7.50 2.58
CA ARG A 640 -4.74 -8.85 3.11
C ARG A 640 -5.89 -8.88 4.11
N PHE A 641 -6.75 -9.87 3.97
CA PHE A 641 -7.94 -10.05 4.79
C PHE A 641 -8.03 -11.48 5.33
N MET A 642 -8.46 -11.63 6.58
CA MET A 642 -8.69 -12.94 7.21
C MET A 642 -10.18 -13.21 7.34
N CYS A 643 -10.63 -14.32 6.76
CA CYS A 643 -11.99 -14.83 6.81
C CYS A 643 -12.10 -15.87 7.92
N ARG A 644 -13.09 -15.73 8.81
CA ARG A 644 -13.26 -16.64 9.96
C ARG A 644 -14.01 -17.93 9.62
N ARG A 645 -14.76 -17.95 8.52
CA ARG A 645 -15.65 -19.05 8.11
C ARG A 645 -15.85 -19.05 6.60
N GLY A 646 -16.53 -20.06 6.09
CA GLY A 646 -16.86 -20.16 4.68
C GLY A 646 -17.99 -19.23 4.25
N GLY A 647 -18.18 -19.17 2.94
CA GLY A 647 -19.22 -18.42 2.27
C GLY A 647 -18.67 -17.43 1.25
N LEU A 648 -19.55 -16.55 0.81
CA LEU A 648 -19.26 -15.56 -0.21
C LEU A 648 -18.87 -14.22 0.43
N TYR A 649 -17.67 -13.76 0.09
CA TYR A 649 -17.13 -12.45 0.44
C TYR A 649 -17.14 -11.53 -0.79
N LEU A 650 -17.56 -10.29 -0.58
CA LEU A 650 -17.61 -9.26 -1.61
C LEU A 650 -16.61 -8.16 -1.24
N PHE A 651 -15.71 -7.84 -2.17
CA PHE A 651 -14.82 -6.70 -2.10
C PHE A 651 -15.30 -5.65 -3.09
N HIS A 652 -15.54 -4.44 -2.59
CA HIS A 652 -15.84 -3.28 -3.41
C HIS A 652 -14.59 -2.40 -3.45
N VAL A 653 -13.88 -2.40 -4.58
CA VAL A 653 -12.69 -1.57 -4.82
C VAL A 653 -13.15 -0.30 -5.52
N ARG A 654 -13.11 0.81 -4.79
CA ARG A 654 -13.79 2.05 -5.15
C ARG A 654 -12.84 3.13 -5.61
N ARG A 655 -13.32 3.94 -6.55
CA ARG A 655 -12.71 5.21 -6.91
C ARG A 655 -12.99 6.25 -5.82
N ASN A 656 -12.01 7.12 -5.60
CA ASN A 656 -12.11 8.24 -4.68
C ASN A 656 -11.52 9.49 -5.34
N GLY A 657 -12.17 9.98 -6.39
CA GLY A 657 -11.55 11.00 -7.24
C GLY A 657 -10.48 10.46 -8.18
N SER A 658 -10.41 9.14 -8.34
CA SER A 658 -9.31 8.44 -9.00
C SER A 658 -9.52 8.36 -10.51
N PHE A 659 -8.45 8.23 -11.30
CA PHE A 659 -8.53 8.16 -12.77
C PHE A 659 -9.43 7.00 -13.24
N ASN A 660 -9.09 5.78 -12.87
CA ASN A 660 -9.85 4.53 -13.01
C ASN A 660 -9.44 3.59 -11.86
N THR A 661 -10.19 2.52 -11.62
CA THR A 661 -9.84 1.45 -10.67
C THR A 661 -9.24 0.27 -11.41
N ILE A 662 -8.13 -0.24 -10.90
CA ILE A 662 -7.49 -1.46 -11.40
C ILE A 662 -7.30 -2.49 -10.29
N LEU A 663 -7.19 -3.75 -10.69
CA LEU A 663 -6.81 -4.86 -9.81
C LEU A 663 -5.99 -5.86 -10.62
N ASN A 664 -4.80 -6.20 -10.12
CA ASN A 664 -3.86 -7.06 -10.85
C ASN A 664 -4.01 -8.54 -10.44
N GLY A 665 -4.43 -8.82 -9.21
CA GLY A 665 -4.60 -10.21 -8.76
C GLY A 665 -5.44 -10.40 -7.50
N VAL A 666 -6.05 -11.58 -7.40
CA VAL A 666 -6.82 -12.04 -6.24
C VAL A 666 -6.30 -13.41 -5.82
N PHE A 667 -5.97 -13.55 -4.54
CA PHE A 667 -5.29 -14.72 -4.02
C PHE A 667 -6.01 -15.24 -2.78
N VAL A 668 -6.25 -16.54 -2.72
CA VAL A 668 -6.86 -17.23 -1.58
C VAL A 668 -5.92 -18.32 -1.09
N SER A 669 -5.60 -18.26 0.20
CA SER A 669 -4.83 -19.27 0.91
C SER A 669 -5.66 -19.82 2.06
N GLU A 670 -6.04 -21.08 1.95
CA GLU A 670 -6.71 -21.81 3.03
C GLU A 670 -5.75 -22.02 4.20
N LYS A 671 -6.18 -21.65 5.40
CA LYS A 671 -5.43 -21.81 6.63
C LYS A 671 -5.98 -23.04 7.37
N VAL A 672 -5.40 -24.21 7.09
CA VAL A 672 -5.77 -25.52 7.68
C VAL A 672 -4.73 -25.95 8.72
N PRO A 673 -5.13 -26.54 9.87
CA PRO A 673 -4.20 -27.06 10.87
C PRO A 673 -3.13 -27.99 10.28
N TRP A 674 -1.88 -27.78 10.71
CA TRP A 674 -0.73 -28.56 10.28
C TRP A 674 -0.93 -30.06 10.55
N GLU A 675 -1.50 -30.42 11.70
CA GLU A 675 -1.73 -31.81 12.12
C GLU A 675 -2.82 -32.53 11.30
N THR A 676 -3.71 -31.77 10.64
CA THR A 676 -4.77 -32.32 9.78
C THR A 676 -4.32 -32.57 8.34
N ARG A 677 -3.06 -32.33 7.99
CA ARG A 677 -2.53 -32.57 6.64
C ARG A 677 -1.42 -33.61 6.67
N GLN A 678 -1.57 -34.70 5.92
CA GLN A 678 -0.42 -35.49 5.51
C GLN A 678 0.46 -34.64 4.57
N PRO A 679 1.78 -34.86 4.50
CA PRO A 679 2.66 -34.16 3.55
C PRO A 679 2.18 -34.23 2.09
N GLU A 680 1.44 -35.28 1.76
CA GLU A 680 0.80 -35.57 0.47
C GLU A 680 -0.52 -34.80 0.26
N GLU A 681 -1.15 -34.35 1.34
CA GLU A 681 -2.43 -33.62 1.40
C GLU A 681 -2.24 -32.10 1.60
N LEU A 682 -1.02 -31.64 1.86
CA LEU A 682 -0.66 -30.25 1.66
C LEU A 682 -1.01 -29.87 0.21
N PRO A 683 -1.57 -28.67 -0.05
CA PRO A 683 -1.92 -28.21 -1.39
C PRO A 683 -0.64 -27.89 -2.19
N TYR A 684 0.20 -28.90 -2.40
CA TYR A 684 0.95 -29.07 -3.63
C TYR A 684 -0.03 -29.42 -4.77
N TYR A 685 -1.22 -29.92 -4.43
CA TYR A 685 -2.22 -30.39 -5.37
C TYR A 685 -3.12 -29.27 -5.90
N VAL A 686 -2.61 -28.54 -6.89
CA VAL A 686 -3.45 -27.78 -7.84
C VAL A 686 -3.78 -28.73 -9.00
N PRO A 687 -5.00 -29.28 -9.13
CA PRO A 687 -5.32 -30.12 -10.29
C PRO A 687 -5.27 -29.26 -11.56
N GLY A 688 -4.29 -29.53 -12.42
CA GLY A 688 -4.03 -28.79 -13.66
C GLY A 688 -2.54 -28.48 -13.82
N GLU A 689 -1.84 -29.31 -14.60
CA GLU A 689 -0.49 -29.16 -15.22
C GLU A 689 0.70 -28.57 -14.41
N PHE A 690 0.55 -28.18 -13.14
CA PHE A 690 1.60 -27.65 -12.26
C PHE A 690 1.45 -28.11 -10.79
N ALA A 691 0.68 -29.17 -10.56
CA ALA A 691 0.30 -29.79 -9.27
C ALA A 691 1.44 -30.31 -8.35
N GLY A 692 2.65 -29.76 -8.42
CA GLY A 692 3.73 -30.08 -7.49
C GLY A 692 4.64 -28.89 -7.19
N ILE A 693 4.28 -27.70 -7.68
CA ILE A 693 5.26 -26.72 -8.10
C ILE A 693 4.78 -25.29 -7.77
N ILE A 694 4.22 -25.09 -6.58
CA ILE A 694 4.27 -23.78 -5.94
C ILE A 694 5.19 -23.95 -4.74
N PRO A 695 6.51 -23.78 -4.93
CA PRO A 695 7.43 -23.89 -3.83
C PRO A 695 7.23 -22.72 -2.87
N THR A 696 7.26 -23.01 -1.58
CA THR A 696 7.63 -22.03 -0.57
C THR A 696 9.14 -21.77 -0.69
N PRO A 697 9.60 -20.51 -0.70
CA PRO A 697 11.03 -20.16 -0.60
C PRO A 697 11.72 -20.76 0.63
N GLY A 698 10.96 -21.23 1.63
CA GLY A 698 11.49 -22.05 2.72
C GLY A 698 12.08 -23.39 2.26
N LYS A 699 11.76 -23.95 1.08
CA LYS A 699 12.36 -25.21 0.56
C LYS A 699 13.72 -25.02 -0.11
N VAL A 700 14.53 -24.14 0.48
CA VAL A 700 15.94 -23.97 0.15
C VAL A 700 16.70 -24.99 0.97
N ASN A 701 17.44 -25.84 0.28
CA ASN A 701 18.08 -27.07 0.76
C ASN A 701 17.11 -28.25 0.89
N SER A 702 17.52 -29.39 0.36
CA SER A 702 16.81 -30.67 0.25
C SER A 702 16.51 -31.36 1.59
N SER A 703 16.46 -30.62 2.69
CA SER A 703 16.23 -31.11 4.05
C SER A 703 14.73 -31.09 4.39
N ILE A 704 14.27 -32.18 5.01
CA ILE A 704 12.92 -32.31 5.56
C ILE A 704 12.87 -31.52 6.89
N PRO A 705 11.77 -30.80 7.19
CA PRO A 705 11.62 -30.11 8.48
C PRO A 705 11.88 -31.04 9.66
N GLY A 706 12.86 -30.71 10.50
CA GLY A 706 13.13 -31.44 11.74
C GLY A 706 12.06 -31.19 12.82
N GLU A 707 12.05 -32.00 13.88
CA GLU A 707 11.09 -31.86 14.99
C GLU A 707 11.16 -30.49 15.70
N LYS A 708 12.37 -29.91 15.81
CA LYS A 708 12.56 -28.54 16.34
C LYS A 708 11.83 -27.49 15.50
N HIS A 709 11.91 -27.59 14.17
CA HIS A 709 11.22 -26.69 13.26
C HIS A 709 9.69 -26.78 13.43
N LYS A 710 9.15 -28.00 13.47
CA LYS A 710 7.71 -28.22 13.66
C LYS A 710 7.23 -27.66 15.01
N ALA A 711 7.98 -27.87 16.08
CA ALA A 711 7.64 -27.35 17.41
C ALA A 711 7.62 -25.81 17.44
N LEU A 712 8.57 -25.16 16.76
CA LEU A 712 8.67 -23.69 16.72
C LEU A 712 7.49 -23.06 15.96
N PHE A 713 7.10 -23.64 14.82
CA PHE A 713 6.01 -23.09 14.00
C PHE A 713 4.62 -23.53 14.46
N LYS A 714 4.50 -24.59 15.27
CA LYS A 714 3.20 -25.10 15.74
C LYS A 714 2.33 -24.01 16.37
N PRO A 715 2.81 -23.16 17.30
CA PRO A 715 2.02 -22.04 17.82
C PRO A 715 1.59 -21.07 16.72
N LEU A 716 2.50 -20.64 15.83
CA LEU A 716 2.15 -19.73 14.72
C LEU A 716 1.00 -20.29 13.87
N TYR A 717 1.08 -21.57 13.56
CA TYR A 717 0.07 -22.29 12.80
C TYR A 717 -1.25 -22.34 13.58
N GLU A 718 -1.28 -22.87 14.80
CA GLU A 718 -2.47 -22.92 15.65
C GLU A 718 -3.15 -21.55 15.80
N LEU A 719 -2.37 -20.48 16.01
CA LEU A 719 -2.87 -19.11 16.15
C LEU A 719 -3.55 -18.60 14.87
N GLN A 720 -3.02 -18.93 13.70
CA GLN A 720 -3.59 -18.53 12.41
C GLN A 720 -4.86 -19.31 12.04
N TYR A 721 -5.11 -20.46 12.66
CA TYR A 721 -6.30 -21.30 12.43
C TYR A 721 -7.41 -21.06 13.44
N ASP A 722 -7.08 -20.63 14.65
CA ASP A 722 -8.07 -20.42 15.68
C ASP A 722 -8.80 -19.08 15.48
N ARG A 723 -10.11 -19.19 15.27
CA ARG A 723 -11.02 -18.07 15.05
C ARG A 723 -10.95 -17.02 16.17
N LYS A 724 -10.54 -17.38 17.40
CA LYS A 724 -10.47 -16.44 18.53
C LYS A 724 -9.38 -15.39 18.37
N TYR A 725 -8.36 -15.62 17.55
CA TYR A 725 -7.28 -14.67 17.29
C TYR A 725 -7.50 -13.83 16.02
N LEU A 726 -8.58 -14.09 15.27
CA LEU A 726 -8.94 -13.35 14.06
C LEU A 726 -9.71 -12.08 14.40
N THR A 727 -9.04 -11.17 15.11
CA THR A 727 -9.49 -9.80 15.39
C THR A 727 -8.45 -8.81 14.84
N PRO A 728 -8.80 -7.52 14.67
CA PRO A 728 -7.83 -6.50 14.27
C PRO A 728 -6.55 -6.50 15.14
N GLU A 729 -6.71 -6.52 16.47
CA GLU A 729 -5.61 -6.55 17.44
C GLU A 729 -4.84 -7.88 17.40
N GLY A 730 -5.56 -8.99 17.21
CA GLY A 730 -4.97 -10.31 17.08
C GLY A 730 -4.09 -10.42 15.84
N CYS A 731 -4.50 -9.82 14.71
CA CYS A 731 -3.68 -9.75 13.50
C CYS A 731 -2.38 -8.94 13.73
N SER A 732 -2.44 -7.81 14.45
CA SER A 732 -1.24 -7.03 14.79
C SER A 732 -0.29 -7.82 15.71
N LEU A 733 -0.82 -8.48 16.74
CA LEU A 733 -0.04 -9.34 17.64
C LEU A 733 0.57 -10.55 16.92
N GLN A 734 -0.15 -11.19 16.00
CA GLN A 734 0.39 -12.28 15.18
C GLN A 734 1.58 -11.81 14.33
N ASN A 735 1.48 -10.62 13.73
CA ASN A 735 2.60 -10.03 12.98
C ASN A 735 3.80 -9.75 13.90
N ARG A 736 3.57 -9.18 15.09
CA ARG A 736 4.64 -8.94 16.08
C ARG A 736 5.28 -10.24 16.57
N TYR A 737 4.48 -11.27 16.82
CA TYR A 737 4.97 -12.57 17.26
C TYR A 737 5.86 -13.22 16.20
N LEU A 738 5.45 -13.17 14.93
CA LEU A 738 6.24 -13.68 13.83
C LEU A 738 7.58 -12.94 13.64
N LEU A 739 7.56 -11.61 13.79
CA LEU A 739 8.79 -10.80 13.76
C LEU A 739 9.71 -11.13 14.95
N ALA A 740 9.16 -11.28 16.15
CA ALA A 740 9.92 -11.65 17.34
C ALA A 740 10.59 -13.03 17.17
N LEU A 741 9.84 -14.03 16.70
CA LEU A 741 10.37 -15.36 16.42
C LEU A 741 11.51 -15.35 15.40
N TRP A 742 11.31 -14.66 14.26
CA TRP A 742 12.35 -14.56 13.23
C TRP A 742 13.62 -13.89 13.77
N ARG A 743 13.46 -12.80 14.51
CA ARG A 743 14.57 -12.04 15.08
C ARG A 743 15.36 -12.84 16.12
N GLU A 744 14.67 -13.60 16.98
CA GLU A 744 15.29 -14.54 17.93
C GLU A 744 16.06 -15.63 17.20
N ALA A 745 15.42 -16.27 16.21
CA ALA A 745 16.03 -17.34 15.42
C ALA A 745 17.28 -16.86 14.64
N SER A 746 17.27 -15.64 14.11
CA SER A 746 18.37 -15.08 13.32
C SER A 746 19.63 -14.77 14.13
N ARG A 747 19.54 -14.73 15.46
CA ARG A 747 20.68 -14.43 16.35
C ARG A 747 21.27 -15.67 17.01
N GLN A 748 20.57 -16.80 16.99
CA GLN A 748 21.06 -18.04 17.59
C GLN A 748 21.99 -18.76 16.61
N GLU A 749 23.27 -18.91 16.99
CA GLU A 749 24.29 -19.58 16.16
C GLU A 749 23.96 -21.06 15.88
N GLU A 750 23.21 -21.72 16.77
CA GLU A 750 22.85 -23.14 16.65
C GLU A 750 21.57 -23.42 15.84
N GLN A 751 20.85 -22.38 15.38
CA GLN A 751 19.59 -22.58 14.65
C GLN A 751 19.86 -23.00 13.20
N ASP A 752 19.12 -23.98 12.70
CA ASP A 752 19.28 -24.42 11.32
C ASP A 752 18.83 -23.32 10.34
N LYS A 753 19.61 -23.12 9.27
CA LYS A 753 19.38 -22.06 8.27
C LYS A 753 18.00 -22.14 7.62
N TYR A 754 17.45 -23.34 7.43
CA TYR A 754 16.13 -23.53 6.82
C TYR A 754 15.03 -22.93 7.70
N THR A 755 15.13 -23.09 9.02
CA THR A 755 14.20 -22.45 9.96
C THR A 755 14.25 -20.93 9.89
N VAL A 756 15.46 -20.35 9.85
CA VAL A 756 15.64 -18.89 9.75
C VAL A 756 15.09 -18.35 8.43
N ASP A 757 15.43 -18.98 7.30
CA ASP A 757 14.96 -18.58 5.97
C ASP A 757 13.42 -18.69 5.86
N GLY A 758 12.82 -19.75 6.43
CA GLY A 758 11.37 -19.94 6.47
C GLY A 758 10.66 -18.86 7.29
N LEU A 759 11.18 -18.53 8.48
CA LEU A 759 10.66 -17.45 9.30
C LEU A 759 10.82 -16.09 8.61
N GLN A 760 11.91 -15.88 7.87
CA GLN A 760 12.18 -14.63 7.14
C GLN A 760 11.10 -14.37 6.08
N TRP A 761 10.77 -15.42 5.32
CA TRP A 761 9.73 -15.37 4.29
C TRP A 761 8.35 -15.03 4.87
N GLU A 762 7.97 -15.71 5.96
CA GLU A 762 6.72 -15.48 6.67
C GLU A 762 6.69 -14.07 7.29
N ALA A 763 7.80 -13.63 7.90
CA ALA A 763 7.97 -12.31 8.50
C ALA A 763 7.98 -11.16 7.49
N ARG A 764 7.98 -11.48 6.19
CA ARG A 764 7.95 -10.55 5.04
C ARG A 764 9.19 -9.69 4.95
N ILE A 765 10.33 -10.27 5.27
CA ILE A 765 11.63 -9.62 5.14
C ILE A 765 12.22 -10.10 3.82
N SER A 766 12.36 -9.18 2.86
CA SER A 766 12.84 -9.49 1.52
C SER A 766 14.19 -8.82 1.29
N ASP A 767 15.20 -9.64 1.07
CA ASP A 767 16.53 -9.22 0.63
C ASP A 767 16.91 -9.94 -0.69
N GLU A 768 18.11 -9.66 -1.19
CA GLU A 768 18.59 -10.27 -2.44
C GLU A 768 18.74 -11.80 -2.34
N GLN A 769 19.07 -12.33 -1.17
CA GLN A 769 19.18 -13.78 -0.95
C GLN A 769 17.81 -14.44 -1.06
N VAL A 770 16.79 -13.90 -0.39
CA VAL A 770 15.41 -14.39 -0.45
C VAL A 770 14.87 -14.33 -1.89
N ARG A 771 15.13 -13.24 -2.61
CA ARG A 771 14.71 -13.08 -4.02
C ARG A 771 15.38 -14.09 -4.95
N LYS A 772 16.69 -14.26 -4.82
CA LYS A 772 17.44 -15.25 -5.60
C LYS A 772 16.95 -16.68 -5.31
N SER A 773 16.69 -16.98 -4.05
CA SER A 773 16.08 -18.24 -3.62
C SER A 773 14.74 -18.49 -4.31
N PHE A 774 13.84 -17.50 -4.31
CA PHE A 774 12.55 -17.57 -5.00
C PHE A 774 12.75 -17.86 -6.50
N ASP A 775 13.64 -17.13 -7.17
CA ASP A 775 13.89 -17.28 -8.61
C ASP A 775 14.44 -18.66 -8.97
N GLU A 776 15.45 -19.16 -8.25
CA GLU A 776 16.00 -20.51 -8.42
C GLU A 776 14.92 -21.58 -8.21
N THR A 777 14.09 -21.33 -7.23
CA THR A 777 13.02 -22.21 -6.83
C THR A 777 11.93 -22.28 -7.89
N MET A 778 11.46 -21.14 -8.43
CA MET A 778 10.52 -21.09 -9.56
C MET A 778 11.11 -21.68 -10.85
N LYS A 779 12.40 -21.50 -11.09
CA LYS A 779 13.10 -22.10 -12.24
C LYS A 779 13.15 -23.63 -12.19
N ARG A 780 13.58 -24.19 -11.04
CA ARG A 780 13.61 -25.65 -10.80
C ARG A 780 12.22 -26.26 -10.98
N SER A 781 11.26 -25.53 -10.46
CA SER A 781 9.84 -25.78 -10.57
C SER A 781 9.36 -25.90 -12.01
N TRP A 782 9.57 -24.86 -12.81
CA TRP A 782 9.24 -24.88 -14.23
C TRP A 782 9.86 -26.09 -14.96
N HIS A 783 11.15 -26.35 -14.72
CA HIS A 783 11.85 -27.49 -15.32
C HIS A 783 11.20 -28.84 -14.95
N GLN A 784 10.77 -29.03 -13.70
CA GLN A 784 10.03 -30.22 -13.29
C GLN A 784 8.68 -30.32 -14.00
N SER A 785 7.95 -29.22 -14.18
CA SER A 785 6.67 -29.25 -14.91
C SER A 785 6.84 -29.80 -16.32
N GLN A 786 7.84 -29.33 -17.06
CA GLN A 786 8.11 -29.82 -18.42
C GLN A 786 8.50 -31.31 -18.47
N ILE A 787 9.01 -31.88 -17.38
CA ILE A 787 9.25 -33.32 -17.26
C ILE A 787 7.92 -34.07 -17.18
N TYR A 788 7.02 -33.65 -16.29
CA TYR A 788 5.74 -34.33 -16.03
C TYR A 788 4.68 -34.08 -17.10
N TYR A 789 4.67 -32.90 -17.73
CA TYR A 789 3.65 -32.45 -18.66
C TYR A 789 4.28 -32.11 -20.02
N PRO A 790 4.23 -33.03 -21.00
CA PRO A 790 4.87 -32.83 -22.29
C PRO A 790 4.33 -31.64 -23.10
N CYS A 791 3.07 -31.25 -22.90
CA CYS A 791 2.47 -30.06 -23.51
C CYS A 791 3.30 -28.79 -23.22
N ASN A 792 3.78 -28.62 -21.99
CA ASN A 792 4.58 -27.48 -21.53
C ASN A 792 5.96 -27.36 -22.20
N ARG A 793 6.34 -28.34 -23.01
CA ARG A 793 7.55 -28.29 -23.82
C ARG A 793 7.32 -27.47 -25.10
N SER A 794 6.11 -27.49 -25.65
CA SER A 794 5.83 -26.90 -26.97
C SER A 794 5.80 -25.38 -26.89
N ARG A 795 6.57 -24.71 -27.77
CA ARG A 795 6.48 -23.27 -27.96
C ARG A 795 5.15 -22.81 -28.56
N GLU A 796 4.43 -23.68 -29.26
CA GLU A 796 3.08 -23.35 -29.75
C GLU A 796 2.07 -23.30 -28.60
N PHE A 797 2.26 -24.12 -27.57
CA PHE A 797 1.38 -24.16 -26.40
C PHE A 797 1.78 -23.12 -25.34
N MET A 798 3.09 -22.95 -25.12
CA MET A 798 3.68 -22.02 -24.16
C MET A 798 4.62 -21.04 -24.87
N PRO A 799 4.09 -20.07 -25.64
CA PRO A 799 4.91 -19.20 -26.51
C PRO A 799 5.90 -18.33 -25.74
N ASN A 800 5.57 -18.02 -24.49
CA ASN A 800 6.37 -17.13 -23.66
C ASN A 800 7.28 -17.87 -22.68
N ALA A 801 7.02 -19.14 -22.40
CA ALA A 801 7.77 -19.81 -21.34
C ALA A 801 9.23 -20.09 -21.72
N PRO A 802 10.17 -19.99 -20.76
CA PRO A 802 11.57 -20.30 -20.99
C PRO A 802 11.78 -21.79 -21.28
N GLY A 803 12.80 -22.14 -22.07
CA GLY A 803 13.16 -23.54 -22.28
C GLY A 803 12.10 -24.40 -22.99
N THR A 804 11.23 -23.76 -23.77
CA THR A 804 10.31 -24.43 -24.70
C THR A 804 11.03 -24.76 -26.01
N ILE A 805 10.49 -25.72 -26.75
CA ILE A 805 11.08 -26.28 -27.97
C ILE A 805 10.18 -26.00 -29.18
N PRO A 806 10.74 -25.86 -30.40
CA PRO A 806 10.02 -25.42 -31.60
C PRO A 806 9.21 -26.56 -32.28
N PHE A 807 8.49 -27.35 -31.49
CA PHE A 807 7.65 -28.46 -31.94
C PHE A 807 6.21 -28.25 -31.48
N SER A 808 5.26 -28.68 -32.30
CA SER A 808 3.83 -28.62 -32.03
C SER A 808 3.40 -29.51 -30.87
N LEU A 809 2.19 -29.27 -30.34
CA LEU A 809 1.62 -30.08 -29.26
C LEU A 809 1.60 -31.59 -29.63
N GLN A 810 1.26 -31.91 -30.87
CA GLN A 810 1.21 -33.29 -31.34
C GLN A 810 2.61 -33.92 -31.42
N GLU A 811 3.60 -33.16 -31.89
CA GLU A 811 4.99 -33.60 -31.99
C GLU A 811 5.60 -33.84 -30.61
N VAL A 812 5.45 -32.93 -29.64
CA VAL A 812 6.00 -33.12 -28.28
C VAL A 812 5.37 -34.31 -27.55
N MET A 813 4.07 -34.56 -27.79
CA MET A 813 3.38 -35.74 -27.26
C MET A 813 3.85 -37.04 -27.92
N LEU A 814 4.25 -36.99 -29.20
CA LEU A 814 4.85 -38.14 -29.89
C LEU A 814 6.29 -38.36 -29.42
N MET A 815 7.11 -37.31 -29.28
CA MET A 815 8.45 -37.39 -28.70
C MET A 815 8.44 -38.02 -27.32
N ALA A 816 7.48 -37.65 -26.46
CA ALA A 816 7.31 -38.24 -25.13
C ALA A 816 7.03 -39.74 -25.19
N ARG A 817 6.15 -40.18 -26.11
CA ARG A 817 5.82 -41.60 -26.34
C ARG A 817 7.02 -42.38 -26.86
N LEU A 818 7.81 -41.79 -27.76
CA LEU A 818 9.01 -42.38 -28.34
C LEU A 818 10.26 -42.25 -27.44
N ARG A 819 10.14 -41.64 -26.26
CA ARG A 819 11.24 -41.38 -25.31
C ARG A 819 12.43 -40.62 -25.94
N ILE A 820 12.14 -39.74 -26.88
CA ILE A 820 13.15 -38.86 -27.48
C ILE A 820 13.57 -37.83 -26.43
N ASP A 821 14.88 -37.67 -26.23
CA ASP A 821 15.36 -36.60 -25.34
C ASP A 821 15.12 -35.26 -26.01
N TRP A 822 14.12 -34.54 -25.50
CA TRP A 822 13.67 -33.27 -26.02
C TRP A 822 14.58 -32.11 -25.55
N ARG A 823 15.39 -32.32 -24.49
CA ARG A 823 16.19 -31.25 -23.87
C ARG A 823 17.25 -30.68 -24.79
N GLN A 824 17.74 -31.49 -25.74
CA GLN A 824 18.68 -31.05 -26.78
C GLN A 824 18.10 -29.99 -27.73
N TYR A 825 16.78 -29.81 -27.75
CA TYR A 825 16.09 -28.85 -28.63
C TYR A 825 15.65 -27.56 -27.91
N ARG A 826 16.06 -27.36 -26.65
CA ARG A 826 15.74 -26.13 -25.91
C ARG A 826 16.66 -25.00 -26.35
N ASP A 827 16.15 -23.77 -26.27
CA ASP A 827 16.95 -22.56 -26.58
C ASP A 827 18.15 -22.38 -25.62
N ASP A 828 18.08 -22.93 -24.41
CA ASP A 828 19.14 -22.91 -23.39
C ASP A 828 20.00 -24.19 -23.36
N ALA A 829 19.89 -25.05 -24.39
CA ALA A 829 20.70 -26.26 -24.50
C ALA A 829 22.19 -25.92 -24.71
N LYS A 830 23.07 -26.59 -23.95
CA LYS A 830 24.53 -26.39 -24.01
C LYS A 830 25.20 -27.12 -25.17
N THR A 831 24.53 -28.10 -25.75
CA THR A 831 25.04 -28.98 -26.81
C THR A 831 24.08 -28.98 -27.98
N LEU A 832 24.63 -29.07 -29.20
CA LEU A 832 23.81 -29.20 -30.40
C LEU A 832 23.03 -30.52 -30.40
N PRO A 833 21.82 -30.55 -30.96
CA PRO A 833 21.04 -31.77 -31.03
C PRO A 833 21.62 -32.75 -32.06
N GLU A 834 21.41 -34.04 -31.83
CA GLU A 834 21.85 -35.13 -32.72
C GLU A 834 21.19 -35.05 -34.11
N LYS A 835 19.98 -34.51 -34.17
CA LYS A 835 19.26 -34.17 -35.39
C LYS A 835 18.89 -32.69 -35.34
N SER A 836 18.97 -32.00 -36.47
CA SER A 836 18.39 -30.66 -36.58
C SER A 836 16.88 -30.70 -36.31
N VAL A 837 16.30 -29.55 -35.96
CA VAL A 837 14.84 -29.41 -35.76
C VAL A 837 14.08 -29.92 -36.98
N GLN A 838 14.56 -29.60 -38.19
CA GLN A 838 13.91 -30.02 -39.43
C GLN A 838 13.96 -31.54 -39.63
N GLU A 839 15.11 -32.18 -39.40
CA GLU A 839 15.27 -33.63 -39.49
C GLU A 839 14.41 -34.37 -38.46
N MET A 840 14.31 -33.82 -37.24
CA MET A 840 13.46 -34.39 -36.20
C MET A 840 11.97 -34.27 -36.57
N LYS A 841 11.52 -33.12 -37.11
CA LYS A 841 10.14 -32.95 -37.58
C LYS A 841 9.78 -33.96 -38.67
N GLU A 842 10.66 -34.17 -39.65
CA GLU A 842 10.42 -35.17 -40.70
C GLU A 842 10.39 -36.59 -40.12
N TYR A 843 11.29 -36.93 -39.20
CA TYR A 843 11.25 -38.21 -38.49
C TYR A 843 9.93 -38.45 -37.75
N LEU A 844 9.45 -37.47 -36.99
CA LEU A 844 8.18 -37.54 -36.27
C LEU A 844 6.99 -37.69 -37.21
N LYS A 845 7.00 -37.00 -38.36
CA LYS A 845 5.97 -37.13 -39.40
C LYS A 845 5.91 -38.56 -39.96
N GLN A 846 7.06 -39.17 -40.25
CA GLN A 846 7.11 -40.56 -40.72
C GLN A 846 6.58 -41.55 -39.68
N GLU A 847 6.92 -41.37 -38.40
CA GLU A 847 6.40 -42.21 -37.31
C GLU A 847 4.89 -42.06 -37.13
N LEU A 848 4.36 -40.84 -37.29
CA LEU A 848 2.92 -40.60 -37.24
C LEU A 848 2.18 -41.33 -38.38
N LEU A 849 2.73 -41.28 -39.60
CA LEU A 849 2.17 -42.00 -40.77
C LEU A 849 2.18 -43.52 -40.54
N LYS A 850 3.25 -44.09 -39.95
CA LYS A 850 3.29 -45.51 -39.57
C LYS A 850 2.18 -45.88 -38.60
N GLN A 851 1.97 -45.08 -37.55
CA GLN A 851 0.90 -45.32 -36.57
C GLN A 851 -0.51 -45.24 -37.19
N GLN A 852 -0.74 -44.31 -38.11
CA GLN A 852 -2.01 -44.18 -38.83
C GLN A 852 -2.28 -45.37 -39.75
N LYS A 853 -1.24 -45.89 -40.40
CA LYS A 853 -1.34 -47.10 -41.23
C LYS A 853 -1.68 -48.33 -40.39
N LEU A 854 -0.98 -48.53 -39.26
CA LEU A 854 -1.24 -49.64 -38.34
C LEU A 854 -2.67 -49.62 -37.77
N LYS A 855 -3.20 -48.43 -37.46
CA LYS A 855 -4.59 -48.25 -36.99
C LYS A 855 -5.65 -48.46 -38.07
N ARG A 856 -5.31 -48.40 -39.36
CA ARG A 856 -6.22 -48.69 -40.48
C ARG A 856 -6.21 -50.17 -40.86
N GLU A 857 -5.12 -50.87 -40.53
CA GLU A 857 -4.95 -52.30 -40.74
C GLU A 857 -5.53 -53.15 -39.59
N GLN A 858 -5.73 -52.53 -38.42
CA GLN A 858 -6.55 -53.03 -37.30
C GLN A 858 -8.00 -52.56 -37.44
#